data_AF-A0A2K5MVP3-F1
#
_entry.id   AF-A0A2K5MVP3-F1
#
_cell.length_a   1.000
_cell.length_b   1.000
_cell.length_c   1.000
_cell.angle_alpha   90.00
_cell.angle_beta   90.00
_cell.angle_gamma   90.00
#
_symmetry.space_group_name_H-M   'P 1'
#
loop_
_entity.id
_entity.type
_entity.pdbx_description
1 polymer ?
#
loop_
_entity_poly.entity_id
_entity_poly.type
_entity_poly.pdbx_seq_one_letter_code
_entity_poly.pdbx_strand_id
1 'polypeptide(L)'
;MAFPHLQQPSFLLASLKADSINKPFAQQCQDLVKVIEDFPAKELHTIFPWLVESIFGSLDGVLIGWNLRCLQGRVNPVEYSIVMEFLDPGGPMMKLVYKLQAEDYKFDFPVSYLPGPVKASIQECILPDSPLYHNKVQFTPTGGLGLNLALNPFEYYIFFFALSLITQKPLPVSLHVRTSDCAYFILVDRYLSWFLPTEGSVPPPLSSSPGGTSPSPPPRTPAMPFASYGLHHTSLLKRHISHQTSVNADPASHEIWRSETLLQVFVEMWLHHYSLEMYQKMQSPHAKESFTPTEEHVLVVRLLLKHLHAFANSLKPEQASPSAHSHATSPLEEFKRAAVPRFVQQKLYLFLQHCFGHWPLDASFRAVLEMWLSYLQPWRYAPDKQAPGSDSQPRCVSEKWAPFVQENLLMYTKLFVGFLNRALRTDLVSPKHALMVFRVAKVFAQPNLAEMIQKGEQLFLEPELVISHRQHRLFTAPTFTGSFLSPWPPAVTDASFKVKNHVYSLEGQDCKYTPMFGPEARTLVLRLAQLITQAKHTAKSISDQCAESPAGHSFLSWLGFSSMDTNGSYPANDLDEMGQDSVRKTDEYLEKALEYLRQIFRLSEAQLRQFTLALGTTQDENGKKQLPDCIVGEDGLILTPLGRYQIINGLRRFEIEYQGDPELQPIRSYEIASLVRTLFRLSSAINRRFAGQMAALCSRDDFLGSFCRYHLTEPGLASRHLLSPVVRRQVAGHTRGPRLSLRFLGSYRTLVSLLLAFLVASLFCVGPLPCTLLLTLGYVLYASAMTLLTERGKLHQP
;
A
#
# COMPACT_ATOMS: atom_id res chain seq x y z
N MET A 1 57.15 -16.02 -4.10
CA MET A 1 56.01 -15.81 -3.18
C MET A 1 55.98 -14.34 -2.84
N ALA A 2 55.15 -13.56 -3.53
CA ALA A 2 54.94 -12.15 -3.23
C ALA A 2 53.69 -12.05 -2.34
N PHE A 3 53.86 -11.49 -1.14
CA PHE A 3 52.77 -11.19 -0.22
C PHE A 3 51.79 -10.19 -0.87
N PRO A 4 50.48 -10.27 -0.61
CA PRO A 4 49.56 -9.24 -1.04
C PRO A 4 49.91 -7.93 -0.31
N HIS A 5 50.06 -6.84 -1.08
CA HIS A 5 50.22 -5.49 -0.54
C HIS A 5 49.03 -5.16 0.36
N LEU A 6 49.22 -5.22 1.68
CA LEU A 6 48.33 -4.58 2.64
C LEU A 6 48.38 -3.07 2.37
N GLN A 7 47.26 -2.51 1.89
CA GLN A 7 47.05 -1.06 1.84
C GLN A 7 47.34 -0.47 3.22
N GLN A 8 48.23 0.53 3.29
CA GLN A 8 48.39 1.34 4.49
C GLN A 8 47.03 1.97 4.87
N PRO A 9 46.61 1.93 6.14
CA PRO A 9 45.36 2.56 6.55
C PRO A 9 45.45 4.07 6.31
N SER A 10 44.50 4.61 5.54
CA SER A 10 44.38 6.05 5.31
C SER A 10 44.21 6.76 6.65
N PHE A 11 45.19 7.60 7.04
CA PHE A 11 45.15 8.38 8.29
C PHE A 11 43.90 9.27 8.33
N LEU A 12 43.53 9.86 7.19
CA LEU A 12 42.31 10.64 7.03
C LEU A 12 41.06 9.82 7.36
N LEU A 13 40.96 8.60 6.82
CA LEU A 13 39.82 7.71 7.09
C LEU A 13 39.73 7.33 8.58
N ALA A 14 40.86 7.06 9.22
CA ALA A 14 40.90 6.75 10.64
C ALA A 14 40.45 7.94 11.49
N SER A 15 40.90 9.15 11.15
CA SER A 15 40.49 10.40 11.81
C SER A 15 38.99 10.65 11.67
N LEU A 16 38.45 10.53 10.46
CA LEU A 16 37.01 10.76 10.21
C LEU A 16 36.13 9.73 10.92
N LYS A 17 36.56 8.46 11.00
CA LYS A 17 35.87 7.44 11.78
C LYS A 17 35.89 7.77 13.28
N ALA A 18 37.01 8.23 13.82
CA ALA A 18 37.07 8.66 15.22
C ALA A 18 36.16 9.88 15.49
N ASP A 19 36.15 10.85 14.57
CA ASP A 19 35.31 12.05 14.66
C ASP A 19 33.82 11.73 14.59
N SER A 20 33.41 10.73 13.81
CA SER A 20 32.01 10.29 13.71
C SER A 20 31.40 9.79 15.02
N ILE A 21 32.25 9.38 15.97
CA ILE A 21 31.85 8.90 17.30
C ILE A 21 31.89 10.04 18.33
N ASN A 22 32.85 10.96 18.19
CA ASN A 22 33.19 11.92 19.24
C ASN A 22 32.61 13.33 19.03
N LYS A 23 32.25 13.71 17.79
CA LYS A 23 31.76 15.06 17.46
C LYS A 23 30.23 15.09 17.28
N PRO A 24 29.55 16.22 17.53
CA PRO A 24 28.15 16.39 17.14
C PRO A 24 27.96 16.32 15.62
N PHE A 25 26.84 15.74 15.16
CA PHE A 25 26.55 15.52 13.73
C PHE A 25 26.72 16.78 12.86
N ALA A 26 26.27 17.94 13.34
CA ALA A 26 26.43 19.21 12.62
C ALA A 26 27.90 19.58 12.36
N GLN A 27 28.77 19.38 13.35
CA GLN A 27 30.20 19.63 13.23
C GLN A 27 30.86 18.60 12.32
N GLN A 28 30.44 17.33 12.39
CA GLN A 28 30.90 16.29 11.47
C GLN A 28 30.65 16.68 10.01
N CYS A 29 29.43 17.13 9.68
CA CYS A 29 29.09 17.57 8.33
C CYS A 29 29.93 18.78 7.89
N GLN A 30 30.15 19.76 8.75
CA GLN A 30 31.01 20.92 8.43
C GLN A 30 32.46 20.51 8.16
N ASP A 31 33.01 19.61 8.98
CA ASP A 31 34.36 19.08 8.79
C ASP A 31 34.46 18.27 7.47
N LEU A 32 33.43 17.48 7.14
CA LEU A 32 33.36 16.76 5.86
C LEU A 32 33.31 17.71 4.66
N VAL A 33 32.59 18.83 4.74
CA VAL A 33 32.57 19.84 3.66
C VAL A 33 33.98 20.38 3.43
N LYS A 34 34.70 20.77 4.48
CA LYS A 34 36.09 21.24 4.38
C LYS A 34 37.00 20.18 3.78
N VAL A 35 36.87 18.93 4.24
CA VAL A 35 37.66 17.81 3.69
C VAL A 35 37.42 17.66 2.19
N ILE A 36 36.17 17.71 1.74
CA ILE A 36 35.81 17.61 0.31
C ILE A 36 36.44 18.73 -0.53
N GLU A 37 36.45 19.96 0.01
CA GLU A 37 37.00 21.14 -0.67
C GLU A 37 38.53 21.10 -0.70
N ASP A 38 39.18 20.89 0.45
CA ASP A 38 40.61 21.09 0.64
C ASP A 38 41.48 19.91 0.17
N PHE A 39 40.98 18.67 0.22
CA PHE A 39 41.81 17.48 -0.05
C PHE A 39 41.83 17.08 -1.53
N PRO A 40 42.93 16.49 -2.04
CA PRO A 40 43.01 16.02 -3.42
C PRO A 40 42.14 14.77 -3.67
N ALA A 41 41.73 14.56 -4.92
CA ALA A 41 40.86 13.46 -5.32
C ALA A 41 41.39 12.07 -4.92
N LYS A 42 42.72 11.88 -4.88
CA LYS A 42 43.37 10.63 -4.46
C LYS A 42 43.07 10.25 -2.99
N GLU A 43 43.08 11.22 -2.09
CA GLU A 43 42.75 10.97 -0.68
C GLU A 43 41.24 10.78 -0.51
N LEU A 44 40.46 11.59 -1.22
CA LEU A 44 39.01 11.50 -1.24
C LEU A 44 38.50 10.15 -1.78
N HIS A 45 39.19 9.56 -2.76
CA HIS A 45 38.88 8.23 -3.29
C HIS A 45 38.91 7.16 -2.20
N THR A 46 39.82 7.26 -1.23
CA THR A 46 39.94 6.27 -0.14
C THR A 46 38.82 6.36 0.90
N ILE A 47 38.23 7.55 1.09
CA ILE A 47 37.16 7.75 2.08
C ILE A 47 35.76 7.61 1.45
N PHE A 48 35.63 7.73 0.13
CA PHE A 48 34.35 7.78 -0.56
C PHE A 48 33.45 6.56 -0.30
N PRO A 49 33.91 5.29 -0.41
CA PRO A 49 33.06 4.14 -0.11
C PRO A 49 32.52 4.16 1.33
N TRP A 50 33.36 4.51 2.29
CA TRP A 50 32.96 4.63 3.70
C TRP A 50 31.94 5.76 3.92
N LEU A 51 32.12 6.90 3.25
CA LEU A 51 31.19 8.02 3.37
C LEU A 51 29.81 7.67 2.78
N VAL A 52 29.78 7.04 1.60
CA VAL A 52 28.55 6.56 0.96
C VAL A 52 27.81 5.57 1.87
N GLU A 53 28.51 4.59 2.42
CA GLU A 53 27.95 3.61 3.37
C GLU A 53 27.48 4.28 4.68
N SER A 54 28.20 5.28 5.18
CA SER A 54 27.83 6.03 6.38
C SER A 54 26.55 6.85 6.18
N ILE A 55 26.29 7.33 4.95
CA ILE A 55 25.09 8.09 4.61
C ILE A 55 23.90 7.14 4.40
N PHE A 56 24.04 6.15 3.51
CA PHE A 56 22.92 5.32 3.03
C PHE A 56 22.73 4.02 3.81
N GLY A 57 23.70 3.64 4.63
CA GLY A 57 23.76 2.35 5.27
C GLY A 57 24.51 1.30 4.45
N SER A 58 24.78 0.16 5.09
CA SER A 58 25.44 -0.98 4.48
C SER A 58 24.46 -1.78 3.63
N LEU A 59 24.97 -2.46 2.60
CA LEU A 59 24.14 -3.23 1.67
C LEU A 59 23.42 -4.42 2.33
N ASP A 60 23.98 -4.96 3.41
CA ASP A 60 23.35 -6.00 4.25
C ASP A 60 22.33 -5.46 5.26
N GLY A 61 22.14 -4.14 5.33
CA GLY A 61 21.20 -3.48 6.22
C GLY A 61 21.58 -3.51 7.70
N VAL A 62 22.83 -3.87 8.03
CA VAL A 62 23.35 -3.85 9.41
C VAL A 62 23.60 -2.41 9.88
N LEU A 63 24.25 -1.60 9.04
CA LEU A 63 24.42 -0.17 9.25
C LEU A 63 23.24 0.57 8.62
N ILE A 64 22.55 1.39 9.42
CA ILE A 64 21.39 2.17 8.97
C ILE A 64 21.84 3.47 8.26
N GLY A 65 23.08 3.89 8.47
CA GLY A 65 23.61 5.17 8.01
C GLY A 65 22.98 6.35 8.72
N TRP A 66 22.79 7.47 8.02
CA TRP A 66 22.18 8.70 8.54
C TRP A 66 20.65 8.61 8.74
N ASN A 67 20.07 7.42 8.52
CA ASN A 67 18.66 7.14 8.72
C ASN A 67 17.71 8.14 8.01
N LEU A 68 17.99 8.42 6.74
CA LEU A 68 17.28 9.40 5.91
C LEU A 68 15.75 9.15 5.82
N ARG A 69 15.32 7.90 6.02
CA ARG A 69 13.90 7.51 6.00
C ARG A 69 13.14 7.92 7.27
N CYS A 70 13.83 8.12 8.39
CA CYS A 70 13.23 8.58 9.66
C CYS A 70 13.47 10.06 9.95
N LEU A 71 14.37 10.71 9.22
CA LEU A 71 14.71 12.11 9.44
C LEU A 71 13.61 13.02 8.88
N GLN A 72 12.94 13.78 9.74
CA GLN A 72 11.85 14.69 9.37
C GLN A 72 12.11 16.11 9.88
N GLY A 73 11.83 17.12 9.05
CA GLY A 73 12.08 18.53 9.40
C GLY A 73 11.26 19.04 10.59
N ARG A 74 10.09 18.47 10.86
CA ARG A 74 9.25 18.83 12.03
C ARG A 74 9.80 18.29 13.36
N VAL A 75 10.52 17.17 13.31
CA VAL A 75 11.03 16.47 14.50
C VAL A 75 12.48 16.89 14.78
N ASN A 76 13.32 16.87 13.74
CA ASN A 76 14.77 17.16 13.83
C ASN A 76 15.15 18.27 12.84
N PRO A 77 14.74 19.54 13.06
CA PRO A 77 14.87 20.60 12.05
C PRO A 77 16.31 20.91 11.65
N VAL A 78 17.24 20.91 12.63
CA VAL A 78 18.66 21.24 12.39
C VAL A 78 19.35 20.14 11.58
N GLU A 79 19.26 18.89 12.04
CA GLU A 79 19.85 17.74 11.35
C GLU A 79 19.24 17.59 9.95
N TYR A 80 17.92 17.76 9.83
CA TYR A 80 17.23 17.73 8.55
C TYR A 80 17.79 18.79 7.59
N SER A 81 17.92 20.06 8.01
CA SER A 81 18.46 21.12 7.13
C SER A 81 19.87 20.79 6.65
N ILE A 82 20.74 20.34 7.56
CA ILE A 82 22.14 19.99 7.26
C ILE A 82 22.20 18.85 6.25
N VAL A 83 21.43 17.78 6.45
CA VAL A 83 21.37 16.63 5.53
C VAL A 83 20.84 17.06 4.17
N MET A 84 19.77 17.86 4.14
CA MET A 84 19.17 18.34 2.89
C MET A 84 20.10 19.25 2.09
N GLU A 85 20.94 20.05 2.74
CA GLU A 85 21.98 20.87 2.08
C GLU A 85 23.18 20.03 1.63
N PHE A 86 23.62 19.09 2.47
CA PHE A 86 24.80 18.26 2.20
C PHE A 86 24.58 17.30 1.02
N LEU A 87 23.41 16.66 0.96
CA LEU A 87 23.03 15.65 -0.04
C LEU A 87 22.28 16.22 -1.24
N ASP A 88 22.03 17.53 -1.28
CA ASP A 88 21.40 18.19 -2.42
C ASP A 88 22.11 17.82 -3.74
N PRO A 89 21.42 17.72 -4.89
CA PRO A 89 22.09 17.49 -6.18
C PRO A 89 23.18 18.51 -6.52
N GLY A 90 23.11 19.74 -6.00
CA GLY A 90 24.17 20.75 -6.09
C GLY A 90 25.10 20.82 -4.87
N GLY A 91 24.90 19.95 -3.88
CA GLY A 91 25.54 19.98 -2.57
C GLY A 91 26.95 19.37 -2.53
N PRO A 92 27.63 19.49 -1.37
CA PRO A 92 28.97 18.96 -1.13
C PRO A 92 29.18 17.51 -1.55
N MET A 93 28.23 16.61 -1.25
CA MET A 93 28.38 15.19 -1.58
C MET A 93 28.44 14.95 -3.10
N MET A 94 27.60 15.65 -3.87
CA MET A 94 27.62 15.53 -5.34
C MET A 94 28.85 16.20 -5.95
N LYS A 95 29.36 17.30 -5.36
CA LYS A 95 30.65 17.88 -5.75
C LYS A 95 31.80 16.89 -5.58
N LEU A 96 31.82 16.13 -4.48
CA LEU A 96 32.78 15.04 -4.26
C LEU A 96 32.67 13.98 -5.35
N VAL A 97 31.46 13.53 -5.66
CA VAL A 97 31.20 12.56 -6.75
C VAL A 97 31.80 13.04 -8.07
N TYR A 98 31.57 14.31 -8.44
CA TYR A 98 32.12 14.87 -9.67
C TYR A 98 33.64 15.05 -9.65
N LYS A 99 34.21 15.43 -8.50
CA LYS A 99 35.66 15.54 -8.31
C LYS A 99 36.36 14.20 -8.51
N LEU A 100 35.79 13.11 -7.99
CA LEU A 100 36.31 11.75 -8.22
C LEU A 100 36.06 11.27 -9.64
N GLN A 101 34.94 11.65 -10.24
CA GLN A 101 34.60 11.26 -11.61
C GLN A 101 35.55 11.88 -12.63
N ALA A 102 36.02 13.11 -12.41
CA ALA A 102 36.97 13.79 -13.29
C ALA A 102 38.33 13.06 -13.40
N GLU A 103 38.66 12.21 -12.42
CA GLU A 103 39.90 11.41 -12.36
C GLU A 103 39.67 9.94 -12.78
N ASP A 104 38.51 9.61 -13.34
CA ASP A 104 38.16 8.28 -13.86
C ASP A 104 38.25 7.11 -12.85
N TYR A 105 38.16 7.39 -11.55
CA TYR A 105 38.12 6.35 -10.52
C TYR A 105 36.97 5.35 -10.71
N LYS A 106 37.18 4.10 -10.26
CA LYS A 106 36.20 3.01 -10.31
C LYS A 106 36.06 2.36 -8.94
N PHE A 107 34.84 1.94 -8.62
CA PHE A 107 34.49 1.28 -7.37
C PHE A 107 33.82 -0.06 -7.66
N ASP A 108 34.21 -1.09 -6.91
CA ASP A 108 33.64 -2.42 -7.04
C ASP A 108 32.31 -2.49 -6.29
N PHE A 109 31.27 -2.97 -6.97
CA PHE A 109 29.94 -3.18 -6.41
C PHE A 109 29.53 -4.67 -6.50
N PRO A 110 29.15 -5.34 -5.40
CA PRO A 110 28.87 -6.77 -5.46
C PRO A 110 27.55 -7.12 -6.18
N VAL A 111 27.61 -8.04 -7.15
CA VAL A 111 26.44 -8.52 -7.93
C VAL A 111 25.38 -9.18 -7.04
N SER A 112 25.76 -9.67 -5.86
CA SER A 112 24.85 -10.34 -4.91
C SER A 112 23.68 -9.48 -4.47
N TYR A 113 23.81 -8.15 -4.52
CA TYR A 113 22.82 -7.16 -4.11
C TYR A 113 21.98 -6.60 -5.27
N LEU A 114 22.17 -7.08 -6.50
CA LEU A 114 21.34 -6.70 -7.62
C LEU A 114 19.96 -7.40 -7.57
N PRO A 115 18.94 -6.82 -8.23
CA PRO A 115 17.62 -7.45 -8.38
C PRO A 115 17.71 -8.86 -8.99
N GLY A 116 16.80 -9.75 -8.56
CA GLY A 116 16.82 -11.18 -8.86
C GLY A 116 17.04 -11.54 -10.35
N PRO A 117 16.25 -10.99 -11.29
CA PRO A 117 16.40 -11.28 -12.72
C PRO A 117 17.80 -10.93 -13.27
N VAL A 118 18.32 -9.75 -12.96
CA VAL A 118 19.64 -9.30 -13.40
C VAL A 118 20.74 -10.13 -12.75
N LYS A 119 20.62 -10.37 -11.44
CA LYS A 119 21.57 -11.20 -10.69
C LYS A 119 21.66 -12.60 -11.31
N ALA A 120 20.53 -13.24 -11.59
CA ALA A 120 20.49 -14.55 -12.23
C ALA A 120 21.12 -14.51 -13.63
N SER A 121 20.78 -13.52 -14.45
CA SER A 121 21.36 -13.34 -15.79
C SER A 121 22.89 -13.24 -15.75
N ILE A 122 23.44 -12.38 -14.87
CA ILE A 122 24.90 -12.23 -14.72
C ILE A 122 25.55 -13.51 -14.20
N GLN A 123 24.92 -14.22 -13.26
CA GLN A 123 25.42 -15.48 -12.71
C GLN A 123 25.42 -16.62 -13.75
N GLU A 124 24.47 -16.60 -14.68
CA GLU A 124 24.38 -17.53 -15.81
C GLU A 124 25.27 -17.11 -17.00
N CYS A 125 26.09 -16.07 -16.85
CA CYS A 125 26.93 -15.50 -17.91
C CYS A 125 26.12 -15.03 -19.14
N ILE A 126 24.86 -14.63 -18.93
CA ILE A 126 23.99 -14.01 -19.93
C ILE A 126 24.10 -12.50 -19.76
N LEU A 127 24.17 -11.76 -20.88
CA LEU A 127 24.20 -10.30 -20.83
C LEU A 127 22.80 -9.77 -20.44
N PRO A 128 22.67 -8.96 -19.38
CA PRO A 128 21.39 -8.34 -19.04
C PRO A 128 20.90 -7.40 -20.15
N ASP A 129 19.57 -7.32 -20.31
CA ASP A 129 18.93 -6.45 -21.31
C ASP A 129 19.26 -4.96 -21.10
N SER A 130 19.51 -4.57 -19.86
CA SER A 130 19.79 -3.19 -19.49
C SER A 130 21.23 -2.80 -19.80
N PRO A 131 21.46 -1.69 -20.53
CA PRO A 131 22.80 -1.21 -20.87
C PRO A 131 23.60 -0.75 -19.63
N LEU A 132 22.91 -0.54 -18.51
CA LEU A 132 23.52 -0.18 -17.23
C LEU A 132 24.66 -1.13 -16.83
N TYR A 133 24.60 -2.41 -17.24
CA TYR A 133 25.54 -3.44 -16.81
C TYR A 133 26.59 -3.82 -17.88
N HIS A 134 26.47 -3.29 -19.10
CA HIS A 134 27.32 -3.68 -20.22
C HIS A 134 28.78 -3.25 -19.98
N ASN A 135 29.73 -4.18 -20.18
CA ASN A 135 31.17 -3.99 -19.96
C ASN A 135 31.58 -3.59 -18.51
N LYS A 136 30.69 -3.78 -17.52
CA LYS A 136 31.00 -3.48 -16.11
C LYS A 136 31.25 -4.70 -15.25
N VAL A 137 30.80 -5.88 -15.70
CA VAL A 137 30.99 -7.14 -14.96
C VAL A 137 32.47 -7.53 -14.98
N GLN A 138 33.08 -7.61 -13.81
CA GLN A 138 34.42 -8.11 -13.62
C GLN A 138 34.38 -9.60 -13.24
N PHE A 139 35.08 -10.43 -14.01
CA PHE A 139 35.29 -11.84 -13.69
C PHE A 139 36.64 -11.98 -12.99
N THR A 140 36.64 -12.43 -11.72
CA THR A 140 37.89 -12.61 -10.97
C THR A 140 38.67 -13.80 -11.56
N PRO A 141 39.94 -13.64 -11.99
CA PRO A 141 40.68 -14.69 -12.70
C PRO A 141 41.08 -15.92 -11.84
N THR A 142 40.88 -15.87 -10.52
CA THR A 142 41.44 -16.85 -9.57
C THR A 142 40.46 -17.13 -8.43
N GLY A 143 39.55 -18.09 -8.62
CA GLY A 143 38.85 -18.82 -7.54
C GLY A 143 38.07 -18.00 -6.48
N GLY A 144 37.94 -16.68 -6.64
CA GLY A 144 37.19 -15.82 -5.75
C GLY A 144 35.69 -15.99 -5.96
N LEU A 145 34.96 -16.19 -4.87
CA LEU A 145 33.52 -16.53 -4.87
C LEU A 145 32.57 -15.36 -5.23
N GLY A 146 33.05 -14.21 -5.71
CA GLY A 146 32.25 -13.00 -5.88
C GLY A 146 32.36 -12.36 -7.27
N LEU A 147 31.21 -12.11 -7.90
CA LEU A 147 31.09 -11.28 -9.11
C LEU A 147 30.87 -9.82 -8.70
N ASN A 148 31.64 -8.90 -9.28
CA ASN A 148 31.56 -7.46 -9.01
C ASN A 148 31.29 -6.66 -10.29
N LEU A 149 30.67 -5.49 -10.13
CA LEU A 149 30.55 -4.46 -11.15
C LEU A 149 31.59 -3.37 -10.89
N ALA A 150 32.34 -2.95 -11.92
CA ALA A 150 33.13 -1.72 -11.88
C ALA A 150 32.23 -0.51 -12.20
N LEU A 151 31.90 0.27 -11.18
CA LEU A 151 31.07 1.46 -11.29
C LEU A 151 31.92 2.73 -11.24
N ASN A 152 31.54 3.76 -11.99
CA ASN A 152 32.09 5.10 -11.78
C ASN A 152 31.52 5.74 -10.48
N PRO A 153 32.08 6.85 -9.98
CA PRO A 153 31.67 7.41 -8.68
C PRO A 153 30.19 7.83 -8.65
N PHE A 154 29.65 8.32 -9.76
CA PHE A 154 28.24 8.71 -9.88
C PHE A 154 27.33 7.48 -9.85
N GLU A 155 27.63 6.45 -10.62
CA GLU A 155 26.91 5.18 -10.60
C GLU A 155 26.93 4.56 -9.21
N TYR A 156 28.09 4.48 -8.57
CA TYR A 156 28.24 3.91 -7.23
C TYR A 156 27.38 4.66 -6.21
N TYR A 157 27.41 6.00 -6.23
CA TYR A 157 26.56 6.82 -5.37
C TYR A 157 25.06 6.58 -5.60
N ILE A 158 24.62 6.59 -6.86
CA ILE A 158 23.21 6.43 -7.20
C ILE A 158 22.72 5.00 -6.92
N PHE A 159 23.56 3.98 -7.04
CA PHE A 159 23.25 2.60 -6.62
C PHE A 159 22.94 2.54 -5.12
N PHE A 160 23.80 3.09 -4.27
CA PHE A 160 23.55 3.12 -2.82
C PHE A 160 22.33 3.98 -2.46
N PHE A 161 22.17 5.13 -3.12
CA PHE A 161 20.98 5.99 -2.95
C PHE A 161 19.68 5.23 -3.28
N ALA A 162 19.65 4.46 -4.37
CA ALA A 162 18.46 3.68 -4.74
C ALA A 162 18.24 2.48 -3.82
N LEU A 163 19.30 1.77 -3.45
CA LEU A 163 19.24 0.55 -2.63
C LEU A 163 18.85 0.82 -1.18
N SER A 164 19.19 2.00 -0.62
CA SER A 164 18.82 2.34 0.75
C SER A 164 17.31 2.32 1.01
N LEU A 165 16.49 2.47 -0.03
CA LEU A 165 15.04 2.32 0.06
C LEU A 165 14.62 0.88 0.39
N ILE A 166 15.33 -0.10 -0.18
CA ILE A 166 14.91 -1.51 -0.18
C ILE A 166 15.76 -2.43 0.72
N THR A 167 16.98 -2.04 1.09
CA THR A 167 17.88 -2.86 1.94
C THR A 167 17.64 -2.64 3.44
N GLN A 168 17.20 -1.46 3.83
CA GLN A 168 17.05 -1.13 5.24
C GLN A 168 15.78 -1.77 5.83
N LYS A 169 15.92 -2.43 6.99
CA LYS A 169 14.85 -3.16 7.69
C LYS A 169 13.60 -2.27 7.92
N PRO A 170 12.39 -2.87 7.92
CA PRO A 170 11.16 -2.13 8.17
C PRO A 170 11.19 -1.47 9.54
N LEU A 171 10.66 -0.24 9.59
CA LEU A 171 10.63 0.58 10.81
C LEU A 171 9.85 -0.14 11.92
N PRO A 172 10.27 -0.05 13.20
CA PRO A 172 9.44 -0.50 14.30
C PRO A 172 8.09 0.24 14.29
N VAL A 173 7.00 -0.51 14.41
CA VAL A 173 5.59 -0.05 14.34
C VAL A 173 5.27 1.10 15.31
N SER A 174 6.13 1.39 16.29
CA SER A 174 5.96 2.43 17.29
C SER A 174 6.22 3.87 16.82
N LEU A 175 6.83 4.09 15.66
CA LEU A 175 7.03 5.44 15.09
C LEU A 175 6.14 5.64 13.86
N HIS A 176 5.09 6.45 14.02
CA HIS A 176 4.25 6.87 12.91
C HIS A 176 4.95 7.99 12.10
N VAL A 177 5.90 7.59 11.25
CA VAL A 177 6.61 8.50 10.35
C VAL A 177 5.79 8.66 9.07
N ARG A 178 5.32 9.87 8.79
CA ARG A 178 4.80 10.21 7.45
C ARG A 178 5.93 10.08 6.42
N THR A 179 5.84 9.07 5.55
CA THR A 179 6.84 8.78 4.52
C THR A 179 7.04 9.94 3.55
N SER A 180 5.99 10.74 3.26
CA SER A 180 6.09 11.89 2.35
C SER A 180 6.97 13.03 2.86
N ASP A 181 7.22 13.07 4.17
CA ASP A 181 7.87 14.19 4.84
C ASP A 181 9.29 13.84 5.32
N CYS A 182 9.77 12.63 5.01
CA CYS A 182 11.12 12.21 5.37
C CYS A 182 12.17 12.72 4.37
N ALA A 183 13.40 12.94 4.86
CA ALA A 183 14.51 13.47 4.07
C ALA A 183 14.76 12.65 2.80
N TYR A 184 14.71 11.31 2.89
CA TYR A 184 14.89 10.44 1.72
C TYR A 184 13.86 10.73 0.62
N PHE A 185 12.58 10.82 0.97
CA PHE A 185 11.50 11.07 0.00
C PHE A 185 11.66 12.43 -0.68
N ILE A 186 12.01 13.47 0.07
CA ILE A 186 12.26 14.82 -0.46
C ILE A 186 13.53 14.87 -1.31
N LEU A 187 14.59 14.14 -0.93
CA LEU A 187 15.80 14.03 -1.74
C LEU A 187 15.49 13.36 -3.09
N VAL A 188 14.69 12.28 -3.13
CA VAL A 188 14.27 11.68 -4.40
C VAL A 188 13.60 12.72 -5.30
N ASP A 189 12.68 13.53 -4.78
CA ASP A 189 12.02 14.60 -5.54
C ASP A 189 13.00 15.65 -6.08
N ARG A 190 13.98 16.07 -5.27
CA ARG A 190 15.04 17.01 -5.69
C ARG A 190 15.93 16.41 -6.79
N TYR A 191 16.35 15.16 -6.65
CA TYR A 191 17.16 14.47 -7.66
C TYR A 191 16.40 14.30 -8.97
N LEU A 192 15.12 13.93 -8.91
CA LEU A 192 14.27 13.85 -10.09
C LEU A 192 14.12 15.22 -10.75
N SER A 193 13.88 16.27 -9.98
CA SER A 193 13.75 17.65 -10.51
C SER A 193 15.05 18.15 -11.13
N TRP A 194 16.20 17.80 -10.55
CA TRP A 194 17.52 18.20 -11.04
C TRP A 194 17.94 17.45 -12.31
N PHE A 195 17.88 16.12 -12.29
CA PHE A 195 18.37 15.28 -13.38
C PHE A 195 17.32 15.04 -14.47
N LEU A 196 16.02 15.16 -14.18
CA LEU A 196 14.92 15.01 -15.14
C LEU A 196 14.07 16.28 -15.17
N PRO A 197 14.61 17.42 -15.64
CA PRO A 197 13.92 18.70 -15.55
C PRO A 197 12.66 18.73 -16.41
N THR A 198 11.54 19.12 -15.77
CA THR A 198 10.24 19.35 -16.43
C THR A 198 10.15 20.74 -17.05
N GLU A 199 11.00 21.67 -16.62
CA GLU A 199 11.11 23.04 -17.16
C GLU A 199 12.58 23.35 -17.49
N GLY A 200 12.83 24.11 -18.56
CA GLY A 200 14.18 24.42 -19.02
C GLY A 200 14.85 23.30 -19.84
N SER A 201 16.13 23.50 -20.18
CA SER A 201 16.95 22.57 -20.95
C SER A 201 18.14 22.10 -20.10
N VAL A 202 18.16 20.79 -19.80
CA VAL A 202 19.28 20.02 -19.22
C VAL A 202 19.75 20.57 -17.84
N PRO A 203 20.42 19.82 -16.94
CA PRO A 203 20.93 20.40 -15.69
C PRO A 203 21.76 21.66 -15.99
N PRO A 204 21.70 22.73 -15.16
CA PRO A 204 22.48 23.93 -15.41
C PRO A 204 23.97 23.56 -15.55
N PRO A 205 24.68 24.09 -16.56
CA PRO A 205 26.10 23.81 -16.71
C PRO A 205 26.80 24.20 -15.40
N LEU A 206 27.52 23.23 -14.82
CA LEU A 206 28.29 23.45 -13.60
C LEU A 206 29.19 24.66 -13.84
N SER A 207 29.17 25.62 -12.91
CA SER A 207 30.05 26.79 -12.95
C SER A 207 31.47 26.32 -13.24
N SER A 208 31.94 26.62 -14.45
CA SER A 208 33.30 26.33 -14.87
C SER A 208 34.22 27.09 -13.92
N SER A 209 34.97 26.35 -13.09
CA SER A 209 36.24 26.91 -12.62
C SER A 209 37.04 27.29 -13.88
N PRO A 210 37.64 28.49 -13.95
CA PRO A 210 38.41 28.88 -15.12
C PRO A 210 39.63 27.95 -15.21
N GLY A 211 39.55 26.91 -16.05
CA GLY A 211 40.68 26.02 -16.36
C GLY A 211 40.39 24.51 -16.49
N GLY A 212 39.20 24.00 -16.17
CA GLY A 212 38.91 22.55 -16.23
C GLY A 212 38.28 22.09 -17.55
N THR A 213 38.91 21.17 -18.27
CA THR A 213 38.30 20.46 -19.41
C THR A 213 37.18 19.55 -18.91
N SER A 214 36.03 19.53 -19.62
CA SER A 214 34.92 18.62 -19.31
C SER A 214 35.39 17.15 -19.43
N PRO A 215 35.09 16.26 -18.48
CA PRO A 215 35.58 14.88 -18.53
C PRO A 215 34.92 14.10 -19.67
N SER A 216 35.75 13.49 -20.50
CA SER A 216 35.36 12.57 -21.59
C SER A 216 34.84 11.25 -21.00
N PRO A 217 33.84 10.58 -21.62
CA PRO A 217 33.52 9.20 -21.27
C PRO A 217 34.70 8.26 -21.61
N PRO A 218 34.83 7.12 -20.91
CA PRO A 218 35.88 6.16 -21.24
C PRO A 218 35.70 5.62 -22.66
N PRO A 219 36.80 5.40 -23.43
CA PRO A 219 36.71 4.77 -24.73
C PRO A 219 36.12 3.37 -24.59
N ARG A 220 35.09 3.07 -25.39
CA ARG A 220 34.52 1.72 -25.47
C ARG A 220 35.62 0.76 -25.98
N THR A 221 36.20 -0.03 -25.08
CA THR A 221 37.07 -1.16 -25.47
C THR A 221 36.27 -2.21 -26.24
N PRO A 222 36.87 -2.88 -27.24
CA PRO A 222 36.19 -3.88 -28.05
C PRO A 222 35.66 -5.01 -27.16
N ALA A 223 34.40 -5.41 -27.40
CA ALA A 223 33.70 -6.42 -26.63
C ALA A 223 34.44 -7.76 -26.65
N MET A 224 34.61 -8.38 -25.47
CA MET A 224 34.94 -9.80 -25.38
C MET A 224 33.71 -10.62 -25.84
N PRO A 225 33.87 -11.63 -26.71
CA PRO A 225 32.74 -12.42 -27.19
C PRO A 225 32.21 -13.33 -26.07
N PHE A 226 30.96 -13.11 -25.66
CA PHE A 226 30.16 -14.15 -24.99
C PHE A 226 29.73 -15.17 -26.04
N ALA A 227 30.07 -16.45 -25.82
CA ALA A 227 29.69 -17.53 -26.72
C ALA A 227 28.23 -17.92 -26.49
N SER A 228 27.34 -17.61 -27.44
CA SER A 228 26.02 -18.23 -27.51
C SER A 228 26.14 -19.61 -28.19
N TYR A 229 25.84 -20.68 -27.46
CA TYR A 229 25.61 -21.99 -28.04
C TYR A 229 24.15 -22.08 -28.51
N GLY A 230 23.94 -22.22 -29.83
CA GLY A 230 22.66 -22.71 -30.38
C GLY A 230 22.21 -22.12 -31.71
N LEU A 231 22.30 -22.95 -32.75
CA LEU A 231 21.54 -22.96 -34.03
C LEU A 231 21.96 -22.02 -35.20
N HIS A 232 22.89 -22.55 -36.00
CA HIS A 232 23.10 -22.38 -37.45
C HIS A 232 22.87 -21.01 -38.12
N HIS A 233 23.95 -20.23 -38.27
CA HIS A 233 24.03 -19.13 -39.24
C HIS A 233 24.59 -19.61 -40.58
N THR A 234 23.78 -19.56 -41.64
CA THR A 234 24.28 -19.44 -43.02
C THR A 234 23.98 -18.04 -43.54
N SER A 235 24.96 -17.15 -43.50
CA SER A 235 25.04 -16.03 -44.45
C SER A 235 26.47 -15.48 -44.49
N LEU A 236 27.21 -16.01 -45.47
CA LEU A 236 28.42 -15.44 -46.01
C LEU A 236 28.07 -14.09 -46.65
N LEU A 237 28.24 -12.97 -45.95
CA LEU A 237 28.51 -11.65 -46.53
C LEU A 237 28.95 -10.70 -45.41
N LYS A 238 30.22 -10.86 -45.03
CA LYS A 238 30.98 -9.93 -44.18
C LYS A 238 31.17 -8.62 -44.93
N ARG A 239 30.24 -7.66 -44.80
CA ARG A 239 30.50 -6.27 -45.18
C ARG A 239 31.12 -5.54 -43.99
N HIS A 240 32.42 -5.31 -44.13
CA HIS A 240 33.20 -4.32 -43.38
C HIS A 240 32.41 -3.00 -43.33
N ILE A 241 31.88 -2.63 -42.17
CA ILE A 241 31.66 -1.23 -41.80
C ILE A 241 32.59 -1.00 -40.63
N SER A 242 33.81 -0.59 -41.00
CA SER A 242 34.79 -0.01 -40.09
C SER A 242 34.16 1.11 -39.29
N HIS A 243 34.33 1.03 -37.97
CA HIS A 243 34.13 2.11 -37.02
C HIS A 243 34.63 3.44 -37.59
N GLN A 244 33.72 4.38 -37.87
CA GLN A 244 34.05 5.80 -37.84
C GLN A 244 33.70 6.30 -36.45
N THR A 245 34.75 6.51 -35.66
CA THR A 245 34.77 7.31 -34.44
C THR A 245 34.35 8.74 -34.83
N SER A 246 33.13 9.17 -34.49
CA SER A 246 32.80 10.59 -34.56
C SER A 246 33.51 11.29 -33.41
N VAL A 247 34.59 11.99 -33.72
CA VAL A 247 35.44 12.76 -32.78
C VAL A 247 34.68 13.95 -32.15
N ASN A 248 33.44 14.22 -32.58
CA ASN A 248 32.55 15.24 -32.03
C ASN A 248 31.24 14.60 -31.56
N ALA A 249 31.16 14.15 -30.31
CA ALA A 249 29.87 13.94 -29.66
C ALA A 249 29.35 15.31 -29.19
N ASP A 250 28.07 15.58 -29.44
CA ASP A 250 27.41 16.85 -29.11
C ASP A 250 27.49 17.10 -27.59
N PRO A 251 27.95 18.26 -27.08
CA PRO A 251 28.02 18.54 -25.64
C PRO A 251 26.69 18.28 -24.89
N ALA A 252 25.54 18.42 -25.55
CA ALA A 252 24.24 18.05 -24.97
C ALA A 252 24.10 16.54 -24.69
N SER A 253 24.72 15.67 -25.50
CA SER A 253 24.75 14.21 -25.26
C SER A 253 25.64 13.82 -24.08
N HIS A 254 26.66 14.64 -23.78
CA HIS A 254 27.51 14.50 -22.59
C HIS A 254 26.80 14.90 -21.29
N GLU A 255 25.67 15.59 -21.36
CA GLU A 255 24.92 16.02 -20.16
C GLU A 255 23.76 15.05 -19.83
N ILE A 256 23.18 14.38 -20.83
CA ILE A 256 22.01 13.49 -20.65
C ILE A 256 22.36 12.14 -20.00
N TRP A 257 23.60 11.64 -20.15
CA TRP A 257 23.95 10.31 -19.65
C TRP A 257 23.73 10.16 -18.12
N ARG A 258 23.89 11.23 -17.33
CA ARG A 258 23.61 11.21 -15.88
C ARG A 258 22.12 11.04 -15.60
N SER A 259 21.30 11.77 -16.34
CA SER A 259 19.83 11.66 -16.29
C SER A 259 19.36 10.26 -16.67
N GLU A 260 19.94 9.70 -17.74
CA GLU A 260 19.67 8.34 -18.19
C GLU A 260 20.12 7.31 -17.15
N THR A 261 21.34 7.42 -16.64
CA THR A 261 21.89 6.51 -15.63
C THR A 261 21.05 6.53 -14.36
N LEU A 262 20.66 7.71 -13.87
CA LEU A 262 19.80 7.82 -12.69
C LEU A 262 18.46 7.13 -12.91
N LEU A 263 17.80 7.38 -14.04
CA LEU A 263 16.54 6.73 -14.37
C LEU A 263 16.69 5.21 -14.47
N GLN A 264 17.75 4.73 -15.15
CA GLN A 264 18.03 3.31 -15.27
C GLN A 264 18.23 2.67 -13.89
N VAL A 265 19.06 3.25 -13.01
CA VAL A 265 19.28 2.71 -11.67
C VAL A 265 17.98 2.68 -10.86
N PHE A 266 17.19 3.75 -10.85
CA PHE A 266 15.92 3.77 -10.11
C PHE A 266 14.95 2.69 -10.62
N VAL A 267 14.82 2.54 -11.93
CA VAL A 267 13.96 1.54 -12.55
C VAL A 267 14.46 0.11 -12.29
N GLU A 268 15.76 -0.13 -12.42
CA GLU A 268 16.38 -1.42 -12.14
C GLU A 268 16.17 -1.81 -10.67
N MET A 269 16.57 -0.94 -9.75
CA MET A 269 16.58 -1.23 -8.32
C MET A 269 15.19 -1.22 -7.68
N TRP A 270 14.22 -0.47 -8.19
CA TRP A 270 12.89 -0.37 -7.58
C TRP A 270 11.83 -1.25 -8.26
N LEU A 271 11.94 -1.52 -9.58
CA LEU A 271 10.90 -2.23 -10.33
C LEU A 271 11.33 -3.61 -10.82
N HIS A 272 12.61 -3.84 -11.11
CA HIS A 272 13.07 -5.04 -11.85
C HIS A 272 13.34 -6.26 -10.95
N HIS A 273 12.43 -6.56 -10.03
CA HIS A 273 12.55 -7.73 -9.14
C HIS A 273 11.88 -8.99 -9.68
N TYR A 274 11.11 -8.88 -10.77
CA TYR A 274 10.33 -9.97 -11.33
C TYR A 274 10.58 -10.10 -12.84
N SER A 275 10.73 -11.34 -13.32
CA SER A 275 10.79 -11.66 -14.75
C SER A 275 9.50 -12.38 -15.20
N LEU A 276 9.21 -12.32 -16.50
CA LEU A 276 8.06 -13.02 -17.08
C LEU A 276 8.16 -14.54 -16.87
N GLU A 277 9.36 -15.11 -17.03
CA GLU A 277 9.60 -16.53 -16.77
C GLU A 277 9.31 -16.93 -15.32
N MET A 278 9.66 -16.07 -14.36
CA MET A 278 9.38 -16.32 -12.95
C MET A 278 7.87 -16.34 -12.69
N TYR A 279 7.08 -15.47 -13.33
CA TYR A 279 5.62 -15.53 -13.23
C TYR A 279 5.01 -16.79 -13.81
N GLN A 280 5.51 -17.25 -14.95
CA GLN A 280 5.10 -18.51 -15.55
C GLN A 280 5.41 -19.69 -14.61
N LYS A 281 6.56 -19.65 -13.91
CA LYS A 281 6.99 -20.68 -12.94
C LYS A 281 6.27 -20.57 -11.57
N MET A 282 5.91 -19.37 -11.12
CA MET A 282 5.21 -19.11 -9.83
C MET A 282 3.76 -19.60 -9.81
N GLN A 283 3.19 -20.02 -10.94
CA GLN A 283 1.93 -20.78 -10.95
C GLN A 283 2.08 -22.18 -10.31
N SER A 284 3.30 -22.57 -9.92
CA SER A 284 3.59 -23.80 -9.17
C SER A 284 3.81 -23.52 -7.66
N PRO A 285 3.29 -24.38 -6.75
CA PRO A 285 3.23 -24.11 -5.31
C PRO A 285 4.57 -24.18 -4.53
N HIS A 286 5.73 -24.25 -5.21
CA HIS A 286 7.04 -24.47 -4.57
C HIS A 286 8.07 -23.35 -4.77
N ALA A 287 7.67 -22.16 -5.25
CA ALA A 287 8.59 -21.04 -5.43
C ALA A 287 8.91 -20.34 -4.10
N LYS A 288 10.21 -20.29 -3.78
CA LYS A 288 10.78 -19.70 -2.57
C LYS A 288 10.75 -18.16 -2.63
N GLU A 289 10.54 -17.55 -1.46
CA GLU A 289 10.32 -16.12 -1.17
C GLU A 289 10.88 -15.12 -2.19
N SER A 290 9.95 -14.45 -2.88
CA SER A 290 10.20 -13.28 -3.73
C SER A 290 10.47 -12.04 -2.89
N PHE A 291 11.12 -11.03 -3.48
CA PHE A 291 11.17 -9.67 -2.94
C PHE A 291 9.75 -9.20 -2.56
N THR A 292 9.57 -8.65 -1.35
CA THR A 292 8.27 -8.13 -0.90
C THR A 292 8.33 -6.60 -0.78
N PRO A 293 7.71 -5.85 -1.70
CA PRO A 293 7.72 -4.39 -1.64
C PRO A 293 7.00 -3.85 -0.41
N THR A 294 7.56 -2.81 0.22
CA THR A 294 6.93 -2.10 1.35
C THR A 294 6.04 -0.97 0.88
N GLU A 295 5.14 -0.47 1.74
CA GLU A 295 4.30 0.69 1.42
C GLU A 295 5.16 1.92 1.05
N GLU A 296 6.24 2.17 1.80
CA GLU A 296 7.17 3.28 1.53
C GLU A 296 7.81 3.16 0.15
N HIS A 297 8.25 1.96 -0.22
CA HIS A 297 8.79 1.68 -1.54
C HIS A 297 7.79 2.04 -2.64
N VAL A 298 6.54 1.62 -2.50
CA VAL A 298 5.46 1.91 -3.45
C VAL A 298 5.19 3.42 -3.56
N LEU A 299 5.25 4.17 -2.46
CA LEU A 299 5.08 5.62 -2.46
C LEU A 299 6.20 6.35 -3.20
N VAL A 300 7.45 5.91 -3.06
CA VAL A 300 8.61 6.47 -3.79
C VAL A 300 8.53 6.12 -5.28
N VAL A 301 8.17 4.88 -5.63
CA VAL A 301 7.92 4.51 -7.03
C VAL A 301 6.80 5.36 -7.63
N ARG A 302 5.71 5.60 -6.87
CA ARG A 302 4.65 6.51 -7.31
C ARG A 302 5.15 7.92 -7.56
N LEU A 303 6.04 8.46 -6.72
CA LEU A 303 6.68 9.77 -6.94
C LEU A 303 7.44 9.78 -8.27
N LEU A 304 8.27 8.77 -8.53
CA LEU A 304 8.98 8.60 -9.81
C LEU A 304 8.01 8.61 -10.99
N LEU A 305 6.92 7.83 -10.95
CA LEU A 305 5.97 7.74 -12.06
C LEU A 305 5.28 9.09 -12.33
N LYS A 306 4.87 9.81 -11.27
CA LYS A 306 4.30 11.16 -11.40
C LYS A 306 5.27 12.10 -12.10
N HIS A 307 6.54 12.08 -11.66
CA HIS A 307 7.58 12.92 -12.23
C HIS A 307 7.86 12.56 -13.69
N LEU A 308 7.93 11.28 -14.03
CA LEU A 308 8.17 10.83 -15.39
C LEU A 308 7.04 11.18 -16.36
N HIS A 309 5.78 11.18 -15.90
CA HIS A 309 4.69 11.73 -16.70
C HIS A 309 4.86 13.22 -16.94
N ALA A 310 5.19 14.01 -15.91
CA ALA A 310 5.47 15.44 -16.09
C ALA A 310 6.66 15.68 -17.02
N PHE A 311 7.72 14.88 -16.88
CA PHE A 311 8.93 14.95 -17.70
C PHE A 311 8.65 14.61 -19.17
N ALA A 312 7.94 13.52 -19.45
CA ALA A 312 7.54 13.15 -20.80
C ALA A 312 6.59 14.19 -21.43
N ASN A 313 5.68 14.76 -20.63
CA ASN A 313 4.72 15.77 -21.11
C ASN A 313 5.30 17.18 -21.27
N SER A 314 6.51 17.43 -20.78
CA SER A 314 7.22 18.70 -20.99
C SER A 314 7.82 18.85 -22.39
N LEU A 315 7.65 17.86 -23.26
CA LEU A 315 8.03 17.92 -24.67
C LEU A 315 7.31 19.09 -25.35
N LYS A 316 8.09 20.04 -25.90
CA LYS A 316 7.53 21.16 -26.66
C LYS A 316 7.00 20.64 -28.01
N PRO A 317 5.82 21.07 -28.47
CA PRO A 317 5.36 20.74 -29.82
C PRO A 317 6.37 21.26 -30.83
N GLU A 318 6.78 20.40 -31.77
CA GLU A 318 7.68 20.72 -32.87
C GLU A 318 7.09 21.92 -33.63
N GLN A 319 7.72 23.10 -33.54
CA GLN A 319 7.28 24.25 -34.33
C GLN A 319 7.57 23.91 -35.79
N ALA A 320 6.51 23.63 -36.54
CA ALA A 320 6.55 23.39 -37.98
C ALA A 320 6.99 24.66 -38.71
N SER A 321 8.30 24.91 -38.76
CA SER A 321 8.91 25.84 -39.70
C SER A 321 9.31 25.04 -40.96
N PRO A 322 8.84 25.44 -42.15
CA PRO A 322 9.07 24.70 -43.39
C PRO A 322 10.43 25.05 -44.00
N SER A 323 11.53 24.75 -43.32
CA SER A 323 12.88 24.86 -43.92
C SER A 323 13.57 23.49 -43.95
N ALA A 324 13.85 23.04 -45.17
CA ALA A 324 14.17 21.66 -45.52
C ALA A 324 15.56 21.14 -45.08
N HIS A 325 16.24 21.78 -44.12
CA HIS A 325 17.59 21.35 -43.72
C HIS A 325 17.76 21.43 -42.19
N SER A 326 18.10 20.29 -41.58
CA SER A 326 18.44 20.02 -40.17
C SER A 326 17.32 19.57 -39.19
N HIS A 327 16.64 18.46 -39.50
CA HIS A 327 15.88 17.70 -38.49
C HIS A 327 16.80 16.76 -37.68
N ALA A 328 17.59 17.31 -36.76
CA ALA A 328 18.13 16.50 -35.67
C ALA A 328 17.26 16.78 -34.44
N THR A 329 16.37 15.83 -34.10
CA THR A 329 15.61 15.90 -32.83
C THR A 329 16.60 15.99 -31.69
N SER A 330 16.36 16.89 -30.72
CA SER A 330 17.33 17.06 -29.64
C SER A 330 17.45 15.76 -28.82
N PRO A 331 18.67 15.34 -28.42
CA PRO A 331 18.83 14.10 -27.65
C PRO A 331 17.98 14.05 -26.37
N LEU A 332 17.71 15.21 -25.76
CA LEU A 332 16.84 15.33 -24.58
C LEU A 332 15.35 15.02 -24.93
N GLU A 333 14.87 15.47 -26.08
CA GLU A 333 13.50 15.17 -26.52
C GLU A 333 13.33 13.69 -26.88
N GLU A 334 14.34 13.07 -27.48
CA GLU A 334 14.34 11.63 -27.69
C GLU A 334 14.32 10.88 -26.35
N PHE A 335 15.14 11.30 -25.39
CA PHE A 335 15.17 10.73 -24.04
C PHE A 335 13.82 10.88 -23.33
N LYS A 336 13.20 12.07 -23.36
CA LYS A 336 11.85 12.31 -22.80
C LYS A 336 10.79 11.39 -23.41
N ARG A 337 10.83 11.15 -24.72
CA ARG A 337 9.92 10.24 -25.42
C ARG A 337 10.16 8.78 -25.07
N ALA A 338 11.42 8.40 -24.83
CA ALA A 338 11.82 7.04 -24.49
C ALA A 338 11.63 6.68 -23.01
N ALA A 339 11.65 7.66 -22.11
CA ALA A 339 11.70 7.48 -20.65
C ALA A 339 10.66 6.48 -20.11
N VAL A 340 9.38 6.66 -20.47
CA VAL A 340 8.30 5.79 -19.97
C VAL A 340 8.21 4.47 -20.74
N PRO A 341 8.11 4.45 -22.09
CA PRO A 341 7.89 3.21 -22.84
C PRO A 341 9.09 2.24 -22.76
N ARG A 342 10.33 2.75 -22.81
CA ARG A 342 11.52 1.89 -22.84
C ARG A 342 11.97 1.42 -21.46
N PHE A 343 11.99 2.30 -20.48
CA PHE A 343 12.56 1.96 -19.17
C PHE A 343 11.50 1.43 -18.21
N VAL A 344 10.32 2.05 -18.14
CA VAL A 344 9.38 1.83 -17.04
C VAL A 344 8.32 0.78 -17.36
N GLN A 345 7.71 0.83 -18.54
CA GLN A 345 6.44 0.16 -18.84
C GLN A 345 6.41 -1.33 -18.47
N GLN A 346 7.33 -2.12 -19.03
CA GLN A 346 7.36 -3.58 -18.81
C GLN A 346 7.65 -3.95 -17.35
N LYS A 347 8.63 -3.29 -16.73
CA LYS A 347 9.02 -3.56 -15.34
C LYS A 347 7.93 -3.15 -14.36
N LEU A 348 7.29 -2.01 -14.59
CA LEU A 348 6.15 -1.56 -13.80
C LEU A 348 4.97 -2.52 -13.94
N TYR A 349 4.71 -3.05 -15.14
CA TYR A 349 3.61 -3.99 -15.37
C TYR A 349 3.79 -5.24 -14.52
N LEU A 350 4.97 -5.85 -14.59
CA LEU A 350 5.32 -7.04 -13.80
C LEU A 350 5.33 -6.75 -12.30
N PHE A 351 5.78 -5.57 -11.88
CA PHE A 351 5.74 -5.13 -10.49
C PHE A 351 4.29 -4.98 -9.98
N LEU A 352 3.42 -4.34 -10.75
CA LEU A 352 2.00 -4.18 -10.42
C LEU A 352 1.27 -5.52 -10.38
N GLN A 353 1.53 -6.42 -11.33
CA GLN A 353 0.99 -7.78 -11.29
C GLN A 353 1.36 -8.49 -9.99
N HIS A 354 2.59 -8.29 -9.49
CA HIS A 354 3.05 -8.89 -8.24
C HIS A 354 2.18 -8.41 -7.09
N CYS A 355 2.10 -7.09 -6.95
CA CYS A 355 1.38 -6.44 -5.88
C CYS A 355 -0.11 -6.78 -5.92
N PHE A 356 -0.74 -6.85 -7.09
CA PHE A 356 -2.14 -7.25 -7.19
C PHE A 356 -2.36 -8.72 -6.75
N GLY A 357 -1.44 -9.62 -7.10
CA GLY A 357 -1.51 -11.04 -6.73
C GLY A 357 -1.23 -11.31 -5.25
N HIS A 358 -0.23 -10.64 -4.68
CA HIS A 358 0.40 -11.06 -3.42
C HIS A 358 0.29 -10.04 -2.27
N TRP A 359 -0.09 -8.79 -2.53
CA TRP A 359 -0.24 -7.79 -1.47
C TRP A 359 -1.40 -8.15 -0.52
N PRO A 360 -1.25 -7.96 0.81
CA PRO A 360 -2.32 -8.21 1.79
C PRO A 360 -3.66 -7.56 1.42
N LEU A 361 -4.79 -8.17 1.82
CA LEU A 361 -6.14 -7.63 1.58
C LEU A 361 -6.52 -6.48 2.53
N ASP A 362 -5.55 -5.86 3.19
CA ASP A 362 -5.77 -4.76 4.12
C ASP A 362 -5.72 -3.38 3.41
N ALA A 363 -5.86 -2.32 4.20
CA ALA A 363 -5.93 -0.95 3.68
C ALA A 363 -4.59 -0.44 3.09
N SER A 364 -3.45 -1.09 3.35
CA SER A 364 -2.14 -0.67 2.81
C SER A 364 -2.08 -0.86 1.29
N PHE A 365 -2.91 -1.74 0.72
CA PHE A 365 -3.05 -1.88 -0.73
C PHE A 365 -3.43 -0.57 -1.44
N ARG A 366 -4.00 0.40 -0.72
CA ARG A 366 -4.27 1.75 -1.22
C ARG A 366 -3.04 2.39 -1.86
N ALA A 367 -1.84 2.18 -1.31
CA ALA A 367 -0.62 2.75 -1.88
C ALA A 367 -0.36 2.20 -3.30
N VAL A 368 -0.50 0.87 -3.49
CA VAL A 368 -0.36 0.20 -4.79
C VAL A 368 -1.43 0.68 -5.77
N LEU A 369 -2.68 0.75 -5.30
CA LEU A 369 -3.81 1.21 -6.10
C LEU A 369 -3.60 2.64 -6.58
N GLU A 370 -3.17 3.53 -5.70
CA GLU A 370 -2.92 4.93 -6.04
C GLU A 370 -1.68 5.12 -6.93
N MET A 371 -0.67 4.25 -6.83
CA MET A 371 0.45 4.19 -7.77
C MET A 371 -0.03 3.81 -9.17
N TRP A 372 -0.81 2.73 -9.28
CA TRP A 372 -1.44 2.29 -10.54
C TRP A 372 -2.30 3.40 -11.16
N LEU A 373 -3.20 4.01 -10.39
CA LEU A 373 -4.06 5.10 -10.87
C LEU A 373 -3.28 6.36 -11.26
N SER A 374 -2.09 6.59 -10.70
CA SER A 374 -1.22 7.70 -11.11
C SER A 374 -0.62 7.42 -12.49
N TYR A 375 -0.24 6.16 -12.78
CA TYR A 375 0.27 5.74 -14.08
C TYR A 375 -0.79 5.79 -15.19
N LEU A 376 -2.03 5.41 -14.88
CA LEU A 376 -3.13 5.40 -15.86
C LEU A 376 -3.56 6.79 -16.36
N GLN A 377 -3.09 7.88 -15.74
CA GLN A 377 -3.60 9.23 -15.99
C GLN A 377 -2.48 10.22 -16.31
N PRO A 378 -1.69 10.00 -17.39
CA PRO A 378 -0.59 10.90 -17.76
C PRO A 378 -1.04 12.35 -17.97
N TRP A 379 -2.28 12.57 -18.42
CA TRP A 379 -2.87 13.90 -18.64
C TRP A 379 -2.98 14.75 -17.37
N ARG A 380 -2.96 14.16 -16.18
CA ARG A 380 -2.96 14.91 -14.92
C ARG A 380 -1.66 15.67 -14.69
N TYR A 381 -0.61 15.32 -15.43
CA TYR A 381 0.73 15.88 -15.33
C TYR A 381 1.14 16.61 -16.62
N ALA A 382 0.18 16.91 -17.50
CA ALA A 382 0.44 17.70 -18.70
C ALA A 382 0.32 19.20 -18.38
N PRO A 383 1.16 20.08 -18.96
CA PRO A 383 1.17 21.51 -18.69
C PRO A 383 -0.02 22.28 -19.31
N ASP A 384 -1.15 21.61 -19.59
CA ASP A 384 -2.31 22.22 -20.26
C ASP A 384 -2.83 23.41 -19.42
N LYS A 385 -2.45 24.62 -19.83
CA LYS A 385 -2.91 25.90 -19.30
C LYS A 385 -4.41 26.01 -19.56
N GLN A 386 -5.23 25.80 -18.54
CA GLN A 386 -6.62 26.23 -18.62
C GLN A 386 -6.67 27.74 -18.34
N ALA A 387 -7.36 28.47 -19.22
CA ALA A 387 -7.79 29.83 -18.92
C ALA A 387 -8.72 29.79 -17.69
N PRO A 388 -8.50 30.64 -16.67
CA PRO A 388 -9.36 30.67 -15.49
C PRO A 388 -10.73 31.23 -15.89
N GLY A 389 -11.73 30.37 -16.12
CA GLY A 389 -13.07 30.86 -16.46
C GLY A 389 -14.15 29.87 -16.91
N SER A 390 -13.90 28.57 -17.10
CA SER A 390 -14.98 27.61 -17.44
C SER A 390 -15.33 26.71 -16.26
N ASP A 391 -16.50 26.96 -15.66
CA ASP A 391 -17.10 26.16 -14.60
C ASP A 391 -17.29 24.67 -14.99
N SER A 392 -16.88 23.80 -14.07
CA SER A 392 -17.47 22.49 -13.75
C SER A 392 -18.06 21.62 -14.88
N GLN A 393 -17.32 21.33 -15.94
CA GLN A 393 -17.57 20.13 -16.77
C GLN A 393 -16.62 19.00 -16.35
N PRO A 394 -17.07 17.73 -16.28
CA PRO A 394 -16.17 16.60 -16.03
C PRO A 394 -15.08 16.61 -17.09
N ARG A 395 -13.82 16.74 -16.66
CA ARG A 395 -12.65 16.81 -17.55
C ARG A 395 -12.67 15.62 -18.51
N CYS A 396 -13.08 15.87 -19.75
CA CYS A 396 -13.11 14.87 -20.80
C CYS A 396 -11.67 14.51 -21.18
N VAL A 397 -11.36 13.22 -21.33
CA VAL A 397 -10.01 12.81 -21.74
C VAL A 397 -9.89 13.06 -23.25
N SER A 398 -8.96 13.95 -23.63
CA SER A 398 -8.70 14.28 -25.02
C SER A 398 -8.23 13.06 -25.83
N GLU A 399 -8.69 12.94 -27.08
CA GLU A 399 -8.32 11.85 -28.00
C GLU A 399 -6.81 11.76 -28.27
N LYS A 400 -6.04 12.83 -28.01
CA LYS A 400 -4.57 12.82 -28.11
C LYS A 400 -3.91 11.73 -27.25
N TRP A 401 -4.61 11.24 -26.22
CA TRP A 401 -4.13 10.20 -25.31
C TRP A 401 -4.46 8.77 -25.77
N ALA A 402 -5.22 8.59 -26.86
CA ALA A 402 -5.55 7.27 -27.37
C ALA A 402 -4.32 6.37 -27.66
N PRO A 403 -3.22 6.87 -28.26
CA PRO A 403 -2.01 6.06 -28.45
C PRO A 403 -1.43 5.55 -27.13
N PHE A 404 -1.37 6.39 -26.10
CA PHE A 404 -0.88 5.98 -24.77
C PHE A 404 -1.76 4.88 -24.17
N VAL A 405 -3.08 5.02 -24.26
CA VAL A 405 -4.04 4.01 -23.74
C VAL A 405 -3.86 2.67 -24.48
N GLN A 406 -3.70 2.73 -25.79
CA GLN A 406 -3.50 1.56 -26.66
C GLN A 406 -2.17 0.83 -26.38
N GLU A 407 -1.08 1.58 -26.25
CA GLU A 407 0.25 1.03 -25.92
C GLU A 407 0.32 0.44 -24.50
N ASN A 408 -0.58 0.87 -23.60
CA ASN A 408 -0.67 0.41 -22.22
C ASN A 408 -1.93 -0.44 -21.96
N LEU A 409 -2.50 -1.09 -22.97
CA LEU A 409 -3.80 -1.77 -22.88
C LEU A 409 -3.93 -2.69 -21.64
N LEU A 410 -2.93 -3.54 -21.37
CA LEU A 410 -2.96 -4.49 -20.24
C LEU A 410 -2.93 -3.81 -18.87
N MET A 411 -2.39 -2.58 -18.78
CA MET A 411 -2.43 -1.78 -17.55
C MET A 411 -3.85 -1.32 -17.22
N TYR A 412 -4.69 -1.11 -18.25
CA TYR A 412 -6.09 -0.75 -18.09
C TYR A 412 -6.99 -1.98 -17.93
N THR A 413 -6.77 -3.04 -18.71
CA THR A 413 -7.71 -4.17 -18.77
C THR A 413 -7.36 -5.28 -17.79
N LYS A 414 -6.18 -5.90 -17.91
CA LYS A 414 -5.79 -7.05 -17.08
C LYS A 414 -5.67 -6.67 -15.60
N LEU A 415 -5.05 -5.53 -15.29
CA LEU A 415 -4.95 -5.04 -13.90
C LEU A 415 -6.32 -4.64 -13.33
N PHE A 416 -7.27 -4.17 -14.15
CA PHE A 416 -8.63 -3.92 -13.70
C PHE A 416 -9.36 -5.21 -13.33
N VAL A 417 -9.22 -6.29 -14.11
CA VAL A 417 -9.75 -7.61 -13.74
C VAL A 417 -9.08 -8.11 -12.44
N GLY A 418 -7.77 -7.91 -12.29
CA GLY A 418 -7.05 -8.16 -11.04
C GLY A 418 -7.64 -7.36 -9.85
N PHE A 419 -7.96 -6.08 -10.06
CA PHE A 419 -8.63 -5.24 -9.07
C PHE A 419 -10.00 -5.81 -8.68
N LEU A 420 -10.85 -6.17 -9.65
CA LEU A 420 -12.17 -6.74 -9.39
C LEU A 420 -12.07 -7.99 -8.51
N ASN A 421 -11.16 -8.91 -8.83
CA ASN A 421 -10.94 -10.12 -8.05
C ASN A 421 -10.47 -9.83 -6.62
N ARG A 422 -9.72 -8.75 -6.39
CA ARG A 422 -9.39 -8.30 -5.03
C ARG A 422 -10.59 -7.68 -4.33
N ALA A 423 -11.30 -6.76 -4.97
CA ALA A 423 -12.43 -6.03 -4.39
C ALA A 423 -13.56 -6.97 -3.95
N LEU A 424 -13.81 -8.04 -4.71
CA LEU A 424 -14.78 -9.09 -4.37
C LEU A 424 -14.43 -9.86 -3.08
N ARG A 425 -13.18 -9.79 -2.60
CA ARG A 425 -12.70 -10.47 -1.38
C ARG A 425 -12.50 -9.50 -0.21
N THR A 426 -12.78 -8.21 -0.39
CA THR A 426 -12.62 -7.19 0.66
C THR A 426 -13.96 -6.79 1.25
N ASP A 427 -13.98 -6.46 2.54
CA ASP A 427 -15.17 -5.92 3.20
C ASP A 427 -15.40 -4.47 2.78
N LEU A 428 -16.45 -4.23 1.99
CA LEU A 428 -16.83 -2.91 1.47
C LEU A 428 -17.59 -2.04 2.48
N VAL A 429 -17.96 -2.57 3.65
CA VAL A 429 -18.49 -1.77 4.77
C VAL A 429 -17.37 -0.89 5.37
N SER A 430 -16.11 -1.28 5.20
CA SER A 430 -14.96 -0.47 5.59
C SER A 430 -14.83 0.79 4.72
N PRO A 431 -14.71 1.99 5.31
CA PRO A 431 -14.57 3.25 4.58
C PRO A 431 -13.31 3.26 3.71
N LYS A 432 -12.21 2.63 4.17
CA LYS A 432 -10.94 2.58 3.44
C LYS A 432 -11.06 1.75 2.15
N HIS A 433 -11.79 0.63 2.21
CA HIS A 433 -12.03 -0.23 1.04
C HIS A 433 -13.07 0.36 0.09
N ALA A 434 -14.16 0.94 0.61
CA ALA A 434 -15.15 1.66 -0.18
C ALA A 434 -14.52 2.81 -0.98
N LEU A 435 -13.63 3.58 -0.34
CA LEU A 435 -12.87 4.63 -0.99
C LEU A 435 -12.00 4.08 -2.13
N MET A 436 -11.33 2.93 -1.97
CA MET A 436 -10.54 2.33 -3.05
C MET A 436 -11.40 1.98 -4.27
N VAL A 437 -12.57 1.37 -4.06
CA VAL A 437 -13.51 1.04 -5.16
C VAL A 437 -14.02 2.30 -5.85
N PHE A 438 -14.39 3.32 -5.07
CA PHE A 438 -14.78 4.62 -5.61
C PHE A 438 -13.66 5.25 -6.46
N ARG A 439 -12.41 5.22 -5.99
CA ARG A 439 -11.27 5.82 -6.70
C ARG A 439 -11.04 5.18 -8.06
N VAL A 440 -11.07 3.84 -8.13
CA VAL A 440 -10.91 3.11 -9.39
C VAL A 440 -12.09 3.41 -10.32
N ALA A 441 -13.33 3.27 -9.84
CA ALA A 441 -14.51 3.54 -10.65
C ALA A 441 -14.53 4.98 -11.19
N LYS A 442 -14.17 5.96 -10.36
CA LYS A 442 -14.05 7.37 -10.76
C LYS A 442 -13.04 7.60 -11.87
N VAL A 443 -11.87 6.96 -11.81
CA VAL A 443 -10.84 7.12 -12.84
C VAL A 443 -11.31 6.56 -14.18
N PHE A 444 -11.85 5.33 -14.17
CA PHE A 444 -12.32 4.66 -15.39
C PHE A 444 -13.58 5.29 -16.00
N ALA A 445 -14.39 6.00 -15.19
CA ALA A 445 -15.59 6.71 -15.65
C ALA A 445 -15.31 8.11 -16.22
N GLN A 446 -14.05 8.53 -16.32
CA GLN A 446 -13.71 9.76 -17.04
C GLN A 446 -14.26 9.69 -18.48
N PRO A 447 -14.90 10.76 -18.99
CA PRO A 447 -15.45 10.77 -20.33
C PRO A 447 -14.38 10.42 -21.38
N ASN A 448 -14.77 9.67 -22.42
CA ASN A 448 -13.93 9.10 -23.49
C ASN A 448 -12.95 8.00 -23.09
N LEU A 449 -12.60 7.81 -21.81
CA LEU A 449 -11.58 6.82 -21.43
C LEU A 449 -12.02 5.39 -21.72
N ALA A 450 -13.24 5.01 -21.31
CA ALA A 450 -13.78 3.67 -21.56
C ALA A 450 -13.83 3.33 -23.06
N GLU A 451 -14.18 4.31 -23.91
CA GLU A 451 -14.23 4.15 -25.37
C GLU A 451 -12.83 3.97 -25.98
N MET A 452 -11.83 4.71 -25.50
CA MET A 452 -10.43 4.53 -25.91
C MET A 452 -9.89 3.14 -25.53
N ILE A 453 -10.21 2.65 -24.32
CA ILE A 453 -9.82 1.30 -23.88
C ILE A 453 -10.52 0.26 -24.75
N GLN A 454 -11.83 0.40 -25.00
CA GLN A 454 -12.59 -0.52 -25.83
C GLN A 454 -12.05 -0.58 -27.27
N LYS A 455 -11.68 0.57 -27.85
CA LYS A 455 -11.06 0.63 -29.18
C LYS A 455 -9.69 -0.06 -29.19
N GLY A 456 -8.87 0.13 -28.16
CA GLY A 456 -7.59 -0.58 -28.02
C GLY A 456 -7.77 -2.11 -27.91
N GLU A 457 -8.77 -2.55 -27.15
CA GLU A 457 -9.13 -3.97 -27.03
C GLU A 457 -9.63 -4.55 -28.37
N GLN A 458 -10.43 -3.80 -29.13
CA GLN A 458 -10.86 -4.20 -30.48
C GLN A 458 -9.67 -4.38 -31.43
N LEU A 459 -8.74 -3.41 -31.47
CA LEU A 459 -7.52 -3.49 -32.29
C LEU A 459 -6.66 -4.73 -31.95
N PHE A 460 -6.63 -5.13 -30.68
CA PHE A 460 -5.92 -6.34 -30.25
C PHE A 460 -6.63 -7.62 -30.74
N LEU A 461 -7.96 -7.65 -30.65
CA LEU A 461 -8.80 -8.81 -31.00
C LEU A 461 -9.06 -8.96 -32.50
N GLU A 462 -8.74 -7.96 -33.32
CA GLU A 462 -8.88 -8.03 -34.77
C GLU A 462 -8.10 -9.25 -35.35
N PRO A 463 -8.74 -10.11 -36.16
CA PRO A 463 -8.05 -11.22 -36.82
C PRO A 463 -6.90 -10.71 -37.69
N GLU A 464 -5.74 -11.36 -37.64
CA GLU A 464 -4.66 -11.05 -38.58
C GLU A 464 -5.13 -11.42 -39.99
N LEU A 465 -5.46 -10.40 -40.79
CA LEU A 465 -5.69 -10.61 -42.21
C LEU A 465 -4.39 -11.14 -42.80
N VAL A 466 -4.42 -12.37 -43.33
CA VAL A 466 -3.30 -13.03 -43.99
C VAL A 466 -2.88 -12.19 -45.18
N ILE A 467 -1.93 -11.27 -44.98
CA ILE A 467 -1.14 -10.70 -46.07
C ILE A 467 -0.12 -11.77 -46.43
N SER A 468 -0.56 -12.72 -47.25
CA SER A 468 0.35 -13.53 -48.06
C SER A 468 1.31 -12.57 -48.76
N HIS A 469 2.61 -12.82 -48.63
CA HIS A 469 3.69 -12.23 -49.42
C HIS A 469 4.37 -10.90 -48.99
N ARG A 470 4.72 -10.73 -47.70
CA ARG A 470 5.99 -10.05 -47.35
C ARG A 470 6.69 -10.79 -46.21
N GLN A 471 7.71 -11.56 -46.60
CA GLN A 471 8.78 -12.16 -45.79
C GLN A 471 8.55 -12.21 -44.28
N HIS A 472 8.48 -13.44 -43.75
CA HIS A 472 8.87 -13.80 -42.39
C HIS A 472 10.29 -13.28 -42.07
N ARG A 473 10.45 -11.98 -41.85
CA ARG A 473 11.44 -11.48 -40.91
C ARG A 473 10.80 -11.66 -39.56
N LEU A 474 11.29 -12.64 -38.82
CA LEU A 474 11.33 -12.56 -37.37
C LEU A 474 11.80 -11.14 -37.01
N PHE A 475 10.87 -10.23 -36.76
CA PHE A 475 11.17 -9.09 -35.91
C PHE A 475 11.19 -9.67 -34.51
N THR A 476 12.31 -10.34 -34.18
CA THR A 476 12.82 -10.30 -32.82
C THR A 476 12.69 -8.86 -32.36
N ALA A 477 12.21 -8.64 -31.14
CA ALA A 477 12.32 -7.36 -30.46
C ALA A 477 13.70 -6.75 -30.82
N PRO A 478 13.79 -5.44 -31.12
CA PRO A 478 15.02 -4.85 -31.61
C PRO A 478 16.13 -5.30 -30.66
N THR A 479 17.11 -6.05 -31.17
CA THR A 479 18.25 -6.49 -30.38
C THR A 479 18.84 -5.25 -29.73
N PHE A 480 18.83 -5.24 -28.40
CA PHE A 480 19.23 -4.15 -27.48
C PHE A 480 20.71 -3.71 -27.61
N THR A 481 21.37 -4.03 -28.72
CA THR A 481 22.84 -4.01 -28.89
C THR A 481 23.32 -2.95 -29.89
N GLY A 482 22.59 -1.85 -30.07
CA GLY A 482 22.96 -0.75 -30.97
C GLY A 482 22.92 0.61 -30.27
N SER A 483 23.84 1.51 -30.61
CA SER A 483 23.92 2.89 -30.12
C SER A 483 22.54 3.57 -30.05
N PHE A 484 22.18 4.12 -28.88
CA PHE A 484 20.85 4.67 -28.52
C PHE A 484 20.30 5.76 -29.44
N LEU A 485 21.13 6.32 -30.33
CA LEU A 485 20.79 7.34 -31.32
C LEU A 485 20.46 6.75 -32.71
N SER A 486 20.18 5.45 -32.82
CA SER A 486 19.78 4.87 -34.10
C SER A 486 18.38 5.38 -34.50
N PRO A 487 18.20 5.94 -35.71
CA PRO A 487 16.90 6.38 -36.18
C PRO A 487 15.85 5.27 -36.10
N TRP A 488 14.64 5.61 -35.65
CA TRP A 488 13.48 4.70 -35.62
C TRP A 488 13.32 3.97 -36.97
N PRO A 489 12.96 2.67 -36.99
CA PRO A 489 12.40 2.06 -38.20
C PRO A 489 11.18 2.89 -38.65
N PRO A 490 10.88 2.99 -39.97
CA PRO A 490 9.75 3.78 -40.45
C PRO A 490 8.46 3.36 -39.74
N ALA A 491 7.61 4.35 -39.44
CA ALA A 491 6.36 4.17 -38.73
C ALA A 491 5.55 3.00 -39.32
N VAL A 492 5.41 1.91 -38.56
CA VAL A 492 4.39 0.90 -38.86
C VAL A 492 3.05 1.61 -38.80
N THR A 493 2.38 1.74 -39.94
CA THR A 493 1.14 2.51 -40.09
C THR A 493 -0.08 1.82 -39.49
N ASP A 494 0.06 0.55 -39.12
CA ASP A 494 -1.03 -0.25 -38.55
C ASP A 494 -1.05 -0.18 -37.01
N ALA A 495 -2.13 0.38 -36.48
CA ALA A 495 -2.38 0.47 -35.04
C ALA A 495 -2.64 -0.90 -34.41
N SER A 496 -3.25 -1.86 -35.13
CA SER A 496 -3.48 -3.22 -34.64
C SER A 496 -2.15 -3.93 -34.35
N PHE A 497 -1.22 -3.86 -35.31
CA PHE A 497 0.12 -4.43 -35.13
C PHE A 497 0.85 -3.85 -33.92
N LYS A 498 0.77 -2.52 -33.71
CA LYS A 498 1.39 -1.89 -32.54
C LYS A 498 0.80 -2.41 -31.24
N VAL A 499 -0.52 -2.46 -31.10
CA VAL A 499 -1.16 -2.95 -29.87
C VAL A 499 -0.78 -4.40 -29.59
N LYS A 500 -0.84 -5.28 -30.61
CA LYS A 500 -0.44 -6.69 -30.48
C LYS A 500 1.01 -6.85 -30.05
N ASN A 501 1.92 -6.09 -30.65
CA ASN A 501 3.35 -6.13 -30.30
C ASN A 501 3.58 -5.73 -28.83
N HIS A 502 2.88 -4.70 -28.32
CA HIS A 502 2.98 -4.31 -26.91
C HIS A 502 2.38 -5.36 -25.97
N VAL A 503 1.28 -6.01 -26.34
CA VAL A 503 0.71 -7.09 -25.52
C VAL A 503 1.65 -8.30 -25.47
N TYR A 504 2.20 -8.72 -26.61
CA TYR A 504 3.10 -9.86 -26.69
C TYR A 504 4.45 -9.61 -26.03
N SER A 505 4.95 -8.37 -25.99
CA SER A 505 6.18 -8.05 -25.26
C SER A 505 6.02 -8.13 -23.73
N LEU A 506 4.78 -7.96 -23.24
CA LEU A 506 4.47 -8.01 -21.81
C LEU A 506 4.13 -9.43 -21.31
N GLU A 507 3.41 -10.22 -22.10
CA GLU A 507 2.86 -11.52 -21.66
C GLU A 507 3.35 -12.73 -22.47
N GLY A 508 4.09 -12.50 -23.55
CA GLY A 508 4.43 -13.53 -24.53
C GLY A 508 3.31 -13.78 -25.54
N GLN A 509 3.61 -14.59 -26.57
CA GLN A 509 2.67 -14.89 -27.66
C GLN A 509 1.53 -15.84 -27.23
N ASP A 510 1.77 -16.69 -26.23
CA ASP A 510 0.77 -17.64 -25.71
C ASP A 510 -0.20 -17.01 -24.69
N CYS A 511 -0.29 -15.67 -24.66
CA CYS A 511 -1.11 -14.94 -23.70
C CYS A 511 -2.61 -15.24 -23.89
N LYS A 512 -3.23 -15.83 -22.87
CA LYS A 512 -4.69 -15.93 -22.77
C LYS A 512 -5.28 -14.61 -22.28
N TYR A 513 -5.79 -13.81 -23.22
CA TYR A 513 -6.40 -12.52 -22.92
C TYR A 513 -7.90 -12.66 -22.63
N THR A 514 -8.34 -12.18 -21.46
CA THR A 514 -9.77 -12.03 -21.12
C THR A 514 -10.20 -10.59 -21.39
N PRO A 515 -11.15 -10.34 -22.32
CA PRO A 515 -11.61 -8.99 -22.61
C PRO A 515 -12.28 -8.33 -21.41
N MET A 516 -11.89 -7.10 -21.08
CA MET A 516 -12.46 -6.29 -20.00
C MET A 516 -13.94 -6.00 -20.25
N PHE A 517 -14.34 -5.78 -21.51
CA PHE A 517 -15.74 -5.56 -21.88
C PHE A 517 -16.47 -6.86 -22.27
N GLY A 518 -15.81 -8.01 -22.12
CA GLY A 518 -16.37 -9.33 -22.37
C GLY A 518 -17.32 -9.84 -21.28
N PRO A 519 -17.99 -10.98 -21.50
CA PRO A 519 -18.99 -11.52 -20.57
C PRO A 519 -18.41 -11.95 -19.21
N GLU A 520 -17.18 -12.45 -19.17
CA GLU A 520 -16.51 -12.88 -17.94
C GLU A 520 -16.27 -11.71 -16.98
N ALA A 521 -15.61 -10.65 -17.48
CA ALA A 521 -15.38 -9.43 -16.71
C ALA A 521 -16.69 -8.73 -16.34
N ARG A 522 -17.68 -8.69 -17.24
CA ARG A 522 -19.03 -8.16 -16.94
C ARG A 522 -19.69 -8.90 -15.79
N THR A 523 -19.51 -10.22 -15.68
CA THR A 523 -20.03 -11.02 -14.55
C THR A 523 -19.36 -10.63 -13.23
N LEU A 524 -18.05 -10.40 -13.23
CA LEU A 524 -17.33 -9.91 -12.04
C LEU A 524 -17.80 -8.51 -11.62
N VAL A 525 -18.03 -7.61 -12.58
CA VAL A 525 -18.57 -6.27 -12.33
C VAL A 525 -19.98 -6.34 -11.73
N LEU A 526 -20.85 -7.20 -12.26
CA LEU A 526 -22.20 -7.40 -11.71
C LEU A 526 -22.16 -7.92 -10.27
N ARG A 527 -21.28 -8.89 -9.97
CA ARG A 527 -21.06 -9.38 -8.59
C ARG A 527 -20.57 -8.27 -7.67
N LEU A 528 -19.63 -7.44 -8.14
CA LEU A 528 -19.14 -6.30 -7.36
C LEU A 528 -20.25 -5.27 -7.10
N ALA A 529 -21.05 -4.96 -8.12
CA ALA A 529 -22.20 -4.05 -7.97
C ALA A 529 -23.20 -4.56 -6.92
N GLN A 530 -23.45 -5.88 -6.88
CA GLN A 530 -24.27 -6.50 -5.83
C GLN A 530 -23.66 -6.35 -4.44
N LEU A 531 -22.36 -6.63 -4.29
CA LEU A 531 -21.66 -6.45 -3.01
C LEU A 531 -21.69 -4.99 -2.55
N ILE A 532 -21.56 -4.03 -3.47
CA ILE A 532 -21.71 -2.60 -3.17
C ILE A 532 -23.11 -2.31 -2.65
N THR A 533 -24.17 -2.79 -3.31
CA THR A 533 -25.55 -2.60 -2.84
C THR A 533 -25.78 -3.22 -1.46
N GLN A 534 -25.29 -4.43 -1.23
CA GLN A 534 -25.36 -5.10 0.08
C GLN A 534 -24.64 -4.28 1.15
N ALA A 535 -23.39 -3.86 0.88
CA ALA A 535 -22.60 -3.07 1.81
C ALA A 535 -23.24 -1.72 2.14
N LYS A 536 -23.88 -1.04 1.18
CA LYS A 536 -24.67 0.17 1.43
C LYS A 536 -25.81 -0.08 2.41
N HIS A 537 -26.60 -1.14 2.19
CA HIS A 537 -27.70 -1.50 3.10
C HIS A 537 -27.18 -1.82 4.51
N THR A 538 -26.06 -2.55 4.61
CA THR A 538 -25.42 -2.85 5.89
C THR A 538 -24.91 -1.59 6.58
N ALA A 539 -24.18 -0.71 5.88
CA ALA A 539 -23.68 0.55 6.42
C ALA A 539 -24.82 1.46 6.92
N LYS A 540 -25.92 1.55 6.16
CA LYS A 540 -27.11 2.30 6.56
C LYS A 540 -27.77 1.71 7.80
N SER A 541 -27.91 0.38 7.88
CA SER A 541 -28.46 -0.28 9.08
C SER A 541 -27.61 -0.07 10.34
N ILE A 542 -26.29 -0.04 10.21
CA ILE A 542 -25.36 0.23 11.31
C ILE A 542 -25.49 1.70 11.76
N SER A 543 -25.61 2.62 10.81
CA SER A 543 -25.87 4.04 11.10
C SER A 543 -27.19 4.23 11.86
N ASP A 544 -28.26 3.59 11.38
CA ASP A 544 -29.61 3.71 11.98
C ASP A 544 -29.65 3.11 13.40
N GLN A 545 -29.01 1.95 13.63
CA GLN A 545 -28.91 1.35 14.96
C GLN A 545 -28.08 2.19 15.95
N CYS A 546 -27.08 2.92 15.45
CA CYS A 546 -26.27 3.83 16.26
C CYS A 546 -27.04 5.10 16.62
N ALA A 547 -27.95 5.56 15.75
CA ALA A 547 -28.82 6.70 15.98
C ALA A 547 -30.01 6.39 16.92
N GLU A 548 -30.47 5.14 16.98
CA GLU A 548 -31.58 4.70 17.85
C GLU A 548 -31.15 4.30 19.27
N SER A 549 -29.85 4.23 19.58
CA SER A 549 -29.40 4.28 20.98
C SER A 549 -29.67 5.68 21.52
N PRO A 550 -30.33 5.87 22.68
CA PRO A 550 -30.41 7.20 23.27
C PRO A 550 -28.98 7.70 23.40
N ALA A 551 -28.73 8.92 22.91
CA ALA A 551 -27.44 9.57 22.93
C ALA A 551 -26.88 9.55 24.37
N GLY A 552 -26.10 8.52 24.68
CA GLY A 552 -25.09 8.60 25.71
C GLY A 552 -24.07 9.57 25.18
N HIS A 553 -24.32 10.86 25.37
CA HIS A 553 -23.35 11.90 25.19
C HIS A 553 -22.06 11.41 25.83
N SER A 554 -21.05 11.12 25.00
CA SER A 554 -19.69 10.91 25.47
C SER A 554 -19.33 12.16 26.26
N PHE A 555 -19.24 12.01 27.58
CA PHE A 555 -18.93 13.04 28.58
C PHE A 555 -17.70 13.90 28.22
N LEU A 556 -16.84 13.40 27.34
CA LEU A 556 -15.64 14.08 26.84
C LEU A 556 -15.92 15.18 25.80
N SER A 557 -17.09 15.21 25.13
CA SER A 557 -17.43 16.30 24.20
C SER A 557 -17.81 17.59 24.93
N TRP A 558 -18.08 17.51 26.24
CA TRP A 558 -18.41 18.67 27.08
C TRP A 558 -17.16 19.46 27.52
N LEU A 559 -15.97 18.87 27.47
CA LEU A 559 -14.72 19.51 27.91
C LEU A 559 -14.02 20.39 26.84
N GLY A 560 -14.76 20.86 25.83
CA GLY A 560 -14.40 22.12 25.14
C GLY A 560 -13.08 22.14 24.35
N PHE A 561 -12.68 21.04 23.72
CA PHE A 561 -11.61 21.05 22.71
C PHE A 561 -12.19 20.85 21.31
N SER A 562 -12.91 21.84 20.78
CA SER A 562 -13.20 21.94 19.35
C SER A 562 -12.28 23.01 18.74
N SER A 563 -11.33 22.59 17.90
CA SER A 563 -10.49 23.53 17.14
C SER A 563 -11.33 24.13 16.01
N MET A 564 -11.36 25.45 15.93
CA MET A 564 -11.99 26.22 14.86
C MET A 564 -11.27 25.97 13.52
N ASP A 565 -12.08 25.81 12.47
CA ASP A 565 -11.63 25.82 11.08
C ASP A 565 -11.32 27.25 10.61
N THR A 566 -10.24 27.43 9.86
CA THR A 566 -10.12 28.53 8.88
C THR A 566 -9.16 28.18 7.75
N ASN A 567 -9.71 28.15 6.53
CA ASN A 567 -9.13 28.34 5.19
C ASN A 567 -7.73 27.82 4.80
N GLY A 568 -7.74 27.01 3.72
CA GLY A 568 -7.15 27.46 2.46
C GLY A 568 -5.68 27.13 2.18
N SER A 569 -5.34 25.85 2.04
CA SER A 569 -4.40 25.36 1.02
C SER A 569 -4.43 23.83 1.02
N TYR A 570 -4.34 23.20 -0.16
CA TYR A 570 -4.37 21.75 -0.30
C TYR A 570 -3.16 21.08 0.38
N PRO A 571 -3.36 20.03 1.21
CA PRO A 571 -2.33 19.02 1.39
C PRO A 571 -2.89 17.62 1.09
N ALA A 572 -2.21 16.93 0.19
CA ALA A 572 -2.39 15.51 -0.04
C ALA A 572 -1.60 14.75 1.03
N ASN A 573 -2.22 14.42 2.18
CA ASN A 573 -2.00 13.14 2.90
C ASN A 573 -2.67 12.99 4.28
N ASP A 574 -3.43 13.94 4.82
CA ASP A 574 -4.08 13.71 6.13
C ASP A 574 -5.46 13.04 5.97
N LEU A 575 -5.50 11.70 6.02
CA LEU A 575 -6.75 10.91 5.97
C LEU A 575 -6.80 9.74 6.98
N ASP A 576 -5.93 9.70 7.99
CA ASP A 576 -6.00 8.67 9.04
C ASP A 576 -6.84 9.08 10.27
N GLU A 577 -7.45 10.26 10.27
CA GLU A 577 -8.38 10.67 11.31
C GLU A 577 -9.82 10.66 10.78
N MET A 578 -10.44 9.48 10.76
CA MET A 578 -11.86 9.34 10.38
C MET A 578 -12.67 8.75 11.53
N GLY A 579 -13.20 9.64 12.38
CA GLY A 579 -14.23 9.34 13.37
C GLY A 579 -15.60 9.04 12.74
N GLN A 580 -16.70 9.23 13.49
CA GLN A 580 -18.10 8.90 13.13
C GLN A 580 -18.58 9.39 11.74
N ASP A 581 -17.89 10.35 11.12
CA ASP A 581 -18.06 10.75 9.71
C ASP A 581 -17.73 9.66 8.67
N SER A 582 -17.13 8.55 9.08
CA SER A 582 -16.68 7.46 8.20
C SER A 582 -17.83 6.71 7.52
N VAL A 583 -18.96 6.51 8.21
CA VAL A 583 -20.07 5.67 7.72
C VAL A 583 -20.87 6.40 6.63
N ARG A 584 -21.14 7.70 6.80
CA ARG A 584 -21.80 8.53 5.77
C ARG A 584 -20.94 8.64 4.51
N LYS A 585 -19.63 8.88 4.67
CA LYS A 585 -18.67 8.89 3.56
C LYS A 585 -18.60 7.53 2.85
N THR A 586 -18.77 6.42 3.57
CA THR A 586 -18.82 5.07 2.98
C THR A 586 -20.01 4.93 2.03
N ASP A 587 -21.21 5.33 2.46
CA ASP A 587 -22.41 5.27 1.61
C ASP A 587 -22.25 6.13 0.34
N GLU A 588 -21.73 7.35 0.47
CA GLU A 588 -21.44 8.25 -0.65
C GLU A 588 -20.43 7.65 -1.64
N TYR A 589 -19.33 7.07 -1.14
CA TYR A 589 -18.33 6.43 -1.99
C TYR A 589 -18.90 5.24 -2.74
N LEU A 590 -19.64 4.37 -2.05
CA LEU A 590 -20.26 3.19 -2.64
C LEU A 590 -21.33 3.58 -3.67
N GLU A 591 -22.14 4.60 -3.40
CA GLU A 591 -23.12 5.12 -4.34
C GLU A 591 -22.49 5.65 -5.63
N LYS A 592 -21.48 6.51 -5.50
CA LYS A 592 -20.77 7.06 -6.66
C LYS A 592 -20.01 5.97 -7.41
N ALA A 593 -19.43 5.00 -6.71
CA ALA A 593 -18.78 3.85 -7.36
C ALA A 593 -19.76 3.06 -8.22
N LEU A 594 -20.97 2.78 -7.71
CA LEU A 594 -22.01 2.07 -8.45
C LEU A 594 -22.43 2.83 -9.71
N GLU A 595 -22.61 4.15 -9.59
CA GLU A 595 -22.97 5.00 -10.72
C GLU A 595 -21.91 5.01 -11.81
N TYR A 596 -20.64 5.13 -11.43
CA TYR A 596 -19.52 5.05 -12.36
C TYR A 596 -19.42 3.67 -13.03
N LEU A 597 -19.61 2.57 -12.30
CA LEU A 597 -19.62 1.23 -12.91
C LEU A 597 -20.77 1.05 -13.91
N ARG A 598 -21.96 1.62 -13.63
CA ARG A 598 -23.07 1.64 -14.58
C ARG A 598 -22.72 2.40 -15.85
N GLN A 599 -22.07 3.55 -15.72
CA GLN A 599 -21.63 4.37 -16.84
C GLN A 599 -20.59 3.63 -17.71
N ILE A 600 -19.55 3.05 -17.09
CA ILE A 600 -18.45 2.36 -17.79
C ILE A 600 -18.97 1.14 -18.57
N PHE A 601 -19.80 0.31 -17.92
CA PHE A 601 -20.22 -0.98 -18.48
C PHE A 601 -21.62 -0.96 -19.12
N ARG A 602 -22.30 0.19 -19.15
CA ARG A 602 -23.68 0.34 -19.66
C ARG A 602 -24.59 -0.75 -19.07
N LEU A 603 -24.60 -0.85 -17.74
CA LEU A 603 -25.42 -1.83 -17.01
C LEU A 603 -26.87 -1.33 -16.96
N SER A 604 -27.85 -2.14 -17.36
CA SER A 604 -29.26 -1.77 -17.17
C SER A 604 -29.71 -2.07 -15.74
N GLU A 605 -30.60 -1.24 -15.18
CA GLU A 605 -31.18 -1.51 -13.86
C GLU A 605 -31.91 -2.86 -13.82
N ALA A 606 -32.54 -3.26 -14.92
CA ALA A 606 -33.20 -4.55 -15.05
C ALA A 606 -32.22 -5.72 -14.93
N GLN A 607 -31.04 -5.63 -15.55
CA GLN A 607 -29.99 -6.66 -15.42
C GLN A 607 -29.50 -6.78 -13.98
N LEU A 608 -29.29 -5.66 -13.29
CA LEU A 608 -28.88 -5.68 -11.89
C LEU A 608 -29.97 -6.28 -11.00
N ARG A 609 -31.24 -5.89 -11.18
CA ARG A 609 -32.38 -6.44 -10.43
C ARG A 609 -32.57 -7.94 -10.71
N GLN A 610 -32.49 -8.37 -11.96
CA GLN A 610 -32.67 -9.78 -12.34
C GLN A 610 -31.54 -10.66 -11.81
N PHE A 611 -30.28 -10.20 -11.81
CA PHE A 611 -29.16 -10.94 -11.23
C PHE A 611 -29.22 -10.95 -9.70
N THR A 612 -29.70 -9.87 -9.07
CA THR A 612 -29.97 -9.79 -7.62
C THR A 612 -31.11 -10.74 -7.22
N LEU A 613 -32.14 -10.89 -8.05
CA LEU A 613 -33.23 -11.85 -7.85
C LEU A 613 -32.81 -13.30 -8.15
N ALA A 614 -31.95 -13.53 -9.14
CA ALA A 614 -31.48 -14.86 -9.53
C ALA A 614 -30.48 -15.48 -8.54
N LEU A 615 -29.75 -14.65 -7.78
CA LEU A 615 -28.87 -15.08 -6.68
C LEU A 615 -29.50 -14.88 -5.29
N GLY A 616 -30.60 -14.12 -5.21
CA GLY A 616 -31.32 -13.78 -4.00
C GLY A 616 -32.80 -14.10 -4.13
N THR A 617 -33.18 -15.35 -3.90
CA THR A 617 -34.56 -15.64 -3.47
C THR A 617 -34.73 -15.12 -2.04
N THR A 618 -35.81 -14.34 -1.86
CA THR A 618 -36.33 -13.77 -0.60
C THR A 618 -35.69 -12.47 -0.09
N GLN A 619 -35.93 -11.37 -0.82
CA GLN A 619 -36.04 -10.06 -0.18
C GLN A 619 -37.51 -9.82 0.15
N ASP A 620 -38.00 -10.41 1.24
CA ASP A 620 -39.25 -9.98 1.86
C ASP A 620 -38.94 -8.79 2.79
N GLU A 621 -39.54 -7.65 2.46
CA GLU A 621 -39.48 -6.35 3.12
C GLU A 621 -39.96 -6.31 4.60
N ASN A 622 -40.05 -7.46 5.28
CA ASN A 622 -40.53 -7.54 6.68
C ASN A 622 -39.58 -8.29 7.64
N GLY A 623 -38.33 -8.52 7.22
CA GLY A 623 -37.41 -9.48 7.87
C GLY A 623 -36.67 -9.03 9.14
N LYS A 624 -36.84 -7.81 9.66
CA LYS A 624 -36.08 -7.34 10.85
C LYS A 624 -36.39 -8.12 12.15
N LYS A 625 -37.35 -9.05 12.13
CA LYS A 625 -37.67 -9.96 13.25
C LYS A 625 -37.78 -11.43 12.85
N GLN A 626 -37.31 -11.82 11.66
CA GLN A 626 -37.37 -13.23 11.27
C GLN A 626 -36.10 -13.97 11.69
N LEU A 627 -36.30 -15.05 12.45
CA LEU A 627 -35.26 -16.00 12.81
C LEU A 627 -34.57 -16.57 11.55
N PRO A 628 -33.29 -16.97 11.64
CA PRO A 628 -32.64 -17.77 10.60
C PRO A 628 -33.43 -19.04 10.29
N ASP A 629 -33.36 -19.53 9.06
CA ASP A 629 -34.12 -20.70 8.63
C ASP A 629 -33.75 -21.95 9.47
N CYS A 630 -34.76 -22.52 10.13
CA CYS A 630 -34.63 -23.62 11.08
C CYS A 630 -35.75 -24.63 10.92
N ILE A 631 -35.43 -25.91 11.09
CA ILE A 631 -36.39 -27.00 11.25
C ILE A 631 -36.60 -27.27 12.75
N VAL A 632 -37.84 -27.53 13.16
CA VAL A 632 -38.16 -27.94 14.52
C VAL A 632 -37.87 -29.44 14.64
N GLY A 633 -36.82 -29.81 15.38
CA GLY A 633 -36.56 -31.19 15.79
C GLY A 633 -37.12 -31.47 17.18
N GLU A 634 -37.09 -32.73 17.61
CA GLU A 634 -37.57 -33.18 18.93
C GLU A 634 -36.91 -32.45 20.10
N ASP A 635 -35.70 -31.91 19.91
CA ASP A 635 -34.88 -31.22 20.93
C ASP A 635 -34.71 -29.71 20.68
N GLY A 636 -35.48 -29.09 19.76
CA GLY A 636 -35.47 -27.64 19.49
C GLY A 636 -35.17 -27.24 18.04
N LEU A 637 -34.85 -25.96 17.80
CA LEU A 637 -34.57 -25.43 16.47
C LEU A 637 -33.21 -25.93 15.95
N ILE A 638 -33.20 -26.60 14.81
CA ILE A 638 -32.00 -27.05 14.10
C ILE A 638 -31.86 -26.21 12.83
N LEU A 639 -30.71 -25.57 12.67
CA LEU A 639 -30.40 -24.76 11.49
C LEU A 639 -30.34 -25.61 10.21
N THR A 640 -31.14 -25.24 9.21
CA THR A 640 -31.06 -25.81 7.87
C THR A 640 -29.77 -25.37 7.17
N PRO A 641 -29.35 -26.02 6.06
CA PRO A 641 -28.24 -25.54 5.24
C PRO A 641 -28.39 -24.07 4.80
N LEU A 642 -29.64 -23.65 4.53
CA LEU A 642 -29.98 -22.27 4.21
C LEU A 642 -29.80 -21.34 5.43
N GLY A 643 -30.26 -21.75 6.61
CA GLY A 643 -30.06 -21.00 7.85
C GLY A 643 -28.58 -20.81 8.19
N ARG A 644 -27.73 -21.82 7.93
CA ARG A 644 -26.27 -21.71 8.09
C ARG A 644 -25.66 -20.69 7.13
N TYR A 645 -26.07 -20.73 5.86
CA TYR A 645 -25.65 -19.74 4.86
C TYR A 645 -26.07 -18.32 5.26
N GLN A 646 -27.28 -18.15 5.80
CA GLN A 646 -27.78 -16.86 6.29
C GLN A 646 -26.93 -16.30 7.44
N ILE A 647 -26.44 -17.16 8.34
CA ILE A 647 -25.59 -16.74 9.47
C ILE A 647 -24.17 -16.40 9.02
N ILE A 648 -23.55 -17.25 8.19
CA ILE A 648 -22.16 -17.06 7.71
C ILE A 648 -22.02 -15.75 6.93
N ASN A 649 -23.02 -15.41 6.13
CA ASN A 649 -23.03 -14.18 5.33
C ASN A 649 -23.67 -12.98 6.08
N GLY A 650 -24.00 -13.14 7.36
CA GLY A 650 -24.54 -12.07 8.20
C GLY A 650 -25.94 -11.58 7.80
N LEU A 651 -26.69 -12.36 7.02
CA LEU A 651 -28.02 -12.01 6.51
C LEU A 651 -29.10 -12.08 7.61
N ARG A 652 -28.98 -13.01 8.58
CA ARG A 652 -29.87 -13.15 9.75
C ARG A 652 -29.09 -13.65 10.96
N ARG A 653 -29.49 -13.27 12.19
CA ARG A 653 -28.82 -13.69 13.45
C ARG A 653 -29.86 -14.06 14.51
N PHE A 654 -29.50 -14.96 15.41
CA PHE A 654 -30.25 -15.17 16.65
C PHE A 654 -29.92 -14.09 17.68
N GLU A 655 -30.87 -13.73 18.52
CA GLU A 655 -30.60 -13.05 19.78
C GLU A 655 -29.96 -14.06 20.74
N ILE A 656 -28.64 -14.12 20.76
CA ILE A 656 -27.90 -15.04 21.62
C ILE A 656 -27.80 -14.43 23.01
N GLU A 657 -28.73 -14.77 23.89
CA GLU A 657 -28.57 -14.55 25.34
C GLU A 657 -27.67 -15.64 25.93
N TYR A 658 -26.81 -15.27 26.88
CA TYR A 658 -25.92 -16.22 27.54
C TYR A 658 -26.72 -17.18 28.42
N GLN A 659 -26.66 -18.48 28.10
CA GLN A 659 -27.45 -19.54 28.75
C GLN A 659 -26.71 -20.21 29.93
N GLY A 660 -25.47 -19.80 30.23
CA GLY A 660 -24.66 -20.39 31.29
C GLY A 660 -24.96 -19.81 32.68
N ASP A 661 -23.99 -19.88 33.59
CA ASP A 661 -24.07 -19.21 34.90
C ASP A 661 -23.84 -17.69 34.75
N PRO A 662 -24.80 -16.80 35.08
CA PRO A 662 -24.60 -15.35 35.04
C PRO A 662 -23.29 -14.86 35.69
N GLU A 663 -22.79 -15.53 36.73
CA GLU A 663 -21.51 -15.19 37.35
C GLU A 663 -20.29 -15.50 36.45
N LEU A 664 -20.39 -16.49 35.57
CA LEU A 664 -19.34 -16.93 34.64
C LEU A 664 -19.42 -16.26 33.26
N GLN A 665 -20.27 -15.24 33.09
CA GLN A 665 -20.27 -14.45 31.86
C GLN A 665 -18.90 -13.81 31.62
N PRO A 666 -18.45 -13.68 30.34
CA PRO A 666 -17.27 -12.90 30.01
C PRO A 666 -17.33 -11.51 30.65
N ILE A 667 -16.21 -11.02 31.18
CA ILE A 667 -16.13 -9.69 31.80
C ILE A 667 -16.34 -8.64 30.71
N ARG A 668 -17.30 -7.75 30.90
CA ARG A 668 -17.69 -6.74 29.91
C ARG A 668 -16.90 -5.44 30.08
N SER A 669 -16.87 -4.62 29.04
CA SER A 669 -16.13 -3.33 29.03
C SER A 669 -16.58 -2.33 30.11
N TYR A 670 -17.82 -2.45 30.61
CA TYR A 670 -18.35 -1.62 31.68
C TYR A 670 -18.11 -2.17 33.11
N GLU A 671 -17.33 -3.23 33.25
CA GLU A 671 -16.98 -3.83 34.54
C GLU A 671 -15.48 -3.67 34.85
N ILE A 672 -15.14 -3.50 36.12
CA ILE A 672 -13.75 -3.50 36.58
C ILE A 672 -13.27 -4.95 36.71
N ALA A 673 -12.44 -5.42 35.79
CA ALA A 673 -12.06 -6.83 35.68
C ALA A 673 -11.43 -7.44 36.96
N SER A 674 -10.58 -6.68 37.65
CA SER A 674 -9.99 -7.12 38.92
C SER A 674 -11.03 -7.27 40.03
N LEU A 675 -11.95 -6.31 40.14
CA LEU A 675 -13.01 -6.28 41.13
C LEU A 675 -14.04 -7.39 40.90
N VAL A 676 -14.44 -7.65 39.65
CA VAL A 676 -15.34 -8.78 39.32
C VAL A 676 -14.72 -10.11 39.75
N ARG A 677 -13.41 -10.31 39.50
CA ARG A 677 -12.71 -11.54 39.88
C ARG A 677 -12.61 -11.71 41.40
N THR A 678 -12.39 -10.65 42.18
CA THR A 678 -12.35 -10.72 43.65
C THR A 678 -13.74 -10.93 44.23
N LEU A 679 -14.76 -10.22 43.72
CA LEU A 679 -16.15 -10.39 44.12
C LEU A 679 -16.67 -11.80 43.83
N PHE A 680 -16.28 -12.40 42.71
CA PHE A 680 -16.62 -13.78 42.39
C PHE A 680 -16.01 -14.79 43.36
N ARG A 681 -14.75 -14.58 43.78
CA ARG A 681 -14.11 -15.42 44.80
C ARG A 681 -14.84 -15.29 46.14
N LEU A 682 -15.24 -14.07 46.51
CA LEU A 682 -15.98 -13.79 47.74
C LEU A 682 -17.38 -14.40 47.71
N SER A 683 -18.14 -14.21 46.63
CA SER A 683 -19.47 -14.82 46.45
C SER A 683 -19.38 -16.34 46.50
N SER A 684 -18.41 -16.93 45.81
CA SER A 684 -18.15 -18.38 45.86
C SER A 684 -17.81 -18.88 47.26
N ALA A 685 -17.01 -18.14 48.04
CA ALA A 685 -16.65 -18.53 49.40
C ALA A 685 -17.85 -18.49 50.35
N ILE A 686 -18.68 -17.44 50.26
CA ILE A 686 -19.93 -17.29 51.02
C ILE A 686 -20.90 -18.41 50.64
N ASN A 687 -21.10 -18.63 49.34
CA ASN A 687 -22.01 -19.65 48.84
C ASN A 687 -21.62 -21.06 49.31
N ARG A 688 -20.32 -21.40 49.32
CA ARG A 688 -19.84 -22.69 49.85
C ARG A 688 -20.03 -22.83 51.35
N ARG A 689 -19.76 -21.77 52.13
CA ARG A 689 -19.81 -21.81 53.59
C ARG A 689 -21.23 -21.89 54.14
N PHE A 690 -22.18 -21.22 53.48
CA PHE A 690 -23.55 -21.06 53.97
C PHE A 690 -24.60 -21.79 53.12
N ALA A 691 -24.21 -22.63 52.15
CA ALA A 691 -25.12 -23.35 51.26
C ALA A 691 -26.29 -24.03 51.99
N GLY A 692 -26.00 -24.84 53.02
CA GLY A 692 -27.03 -25.56 53.78
C GLY A 692 -27.96 -24.63 54.57
N GLN A 693 -27.43 -23.53 55.11
CA GLN A 693 -28.23 -22.54 55.85
C GLN A 693 -29.12 -21.73 54.91
N MET A 694 -28.60 -21.31 53.76
CA MET A 694 -29.37 -20.62 52.73
C MET A 694 -30.50 -21.51 52.18
N ALA A 695 -30.24 -22.81 51.96
CA ALA A 695 -31.28 -23.77 51.59
C ALA A 695 -32.36 -23.92 52.67
N ALA A 696 -31.96 -24.04 53.95
CA ALA A 696 -32.88 -24.15 55.08
C ALA A 696 -33.71 -22.89 55.31
N LEU A 697 -33.16 -21.69 55.05
CA LEU A 697 -33.90 -20.43 55.12
C LEU A 697 -34.90 -20.30 53.97
N CYS A 698 -34.50 -20.65 52.75
CA CYS A 698 -35.38 -20.64 51.57
C CYS A 698 -36.47 -21.71 51.60
N SER A 699 -36.34 -22.76 52.42
CA SER A 699 -37.37 -23.80 52.60
C SER A 699 -38.42 -23.45 53.66
N ARG A 700 -38.32 -22.31 54.36
CA ARG A 700 -39.33 -21.85 55.30
C ARG A 700 -40.55 -21.30 54.57
N ASP A 701 -41.74 -21.57 55.07
CA ASP A 701 -42.99 -21.05 54.49
C ASP A 701 -43.40 -19.68 55.06
N ASP A 702 -42.56 -19.10 55.92
CA ASP A 702 -42.76 -17.78 56.53
C ASP A 702 -42.29 -16.64 55.60
N PHE A 703 -42.66 -15.40 55.92
CA PHE A 703 -42.17 -14.18 55.23
C PHE A 703 -40.65 -14.18 55.05
N LEU A 704 -39.90 -14.61 56.06
CA LEU A 704 -38.44 -14.67 56.01
C LEU A 704 -37.93 -15.68 54.96
N GLY A 705 -38.63 -16.79 54.76
CA GLY A 705 -38.33 -17.74 53.69
C GLY A 705 -38.65 -17.17 52.31
N SER A 706 -39.75 -16.43 52.19
CA SER A 706 -40.10 -15.69 50.98
C SER A 706 -39.08 -14.61 50.62
N PHE A 707 -38.63 -13.85 51.63
CA PHE A 707 -37.59 -12.85 51.52
C PHE A 707 -36.27 -13.45 51.05
N CYS A 708 -35.85 -14.57 51.64
CA CYS A 708 -34.65 -15.29 51.22
C CYS A 708 -34.79 -15.85 49.79
N ARG A 709 -35.94 -16.40 49.41
CA ARG A 709 -36.19 -16.89 48.04
C ARG A 709 -36.11 -15.78 46.99
N TYR A 710 -36.59 -14.58 47.29
CA TYR A 710 -36.55 -13.44 46.37
C TYR A 710 -35.11 -13.00 46.02
N HIS A 711 -34.19 -13.07 46.99
CA HIS A 711 -32.80 -12.61 46.82
C HIS A 711 -31.81 -13.71 46.45
N LEU A 712 -32.03 -14.94 46.91
CA LEU A 712 -31.09 -16.04 46.73
C LEU A 712 -31.47 -16.95 45.56
N THR A 713 -32.74 -16.95 45.13
CA THR A 713 -33.18 -17.76 44.00
C THR A 713 -33.33 -16.87 42.78
N GLU A 714 -32.65 -17.22 41.68
CA GLU A 714 -32.87 -16.53 40.41
C GLU A 714 -34.32 -16.73 39.96
N PRO A 715 -35.05 -15.68 39.55
CA PRO A 715 -36.37 -15.85 38.98
C PRO A 715 -36.24 -16.78 37.77
N GLY A 716 -36.90 -17.94 37.84
CA GLY A 716 -36.79 -18.98 36.84
C GLY A 716 -37.06 -18.42 35.45
N LEU A 717 -36.08 -18.54 34.56
CA LEU A 717 -36.15 -18.24 33.12
C LEU A 717 -37.11 -19.20 32.38
N ALA A 718 -38.27 -19.51 32.96
CA ALA A 718 -39.18 -20.54 32.49
C ALA A 718 -39.90 -20.21 31.16
N SER A 719 -39.66 -19.04 30.55
CA SER A 719 -40.36 -18.62 29.32
C SER A 719 -39.47 -18.27 28.11
N ARG A 720 -38.13 -18.33 28.20
CA ARG A 720 -37.25 -17.90 27.08
C ARG A 720 -36.69 -19.03 26.21
N HIS A 721 -37.13 -20.26 26.43
CA HIS A 721 -36.52 -21.48 25.89
C HIS A 721 -36.75 -21.79 24.39
N LEU A 722 -37.33 -20.89 23.58
CA LEU A 722 -37.75 -21.24 22.21
C LEU A 722 -37.02 -20.51 21.07
N LEU A 723 -36.07 -19.60 21.35
CA LEU A 723 -35.53 -18.70 20.31
C LEU A 723 -34.08 -18.97 19.88
N SER A 724 -33.42 -20.02 20.38
CA SER A 724 -32.00 -20.28 20.06
C SER A 724 -31.73 -21.77 19.78
N PRO A 725 -30.95 -22.11 18.74
CA PRO A 725 -30.56 -23.48 18.44
C PRO A 725 -29.54 -23.98 19.48
N VAL A 726 -29.88 -25.04 20.21
CA VAL A 726 -29.02 -25.54 21.30
C VAL A 726 -27.97 -26.52 20.77
N VAL A 727 -26.70 -26.23 21.07
CA VAL A 727 -25.63 -27.24 21.10
C VAL A 727 -25.77 -27.99 22.43
N ARG A 728 -26.16 -29.27 22.35
CA ARG A 728 -26.28 -30.16 23.51
C ARG A 728 -24.92 -30.35 24.19
N ARG A 729 -24.62 -29.51 25.18
CA ARG A 729 -23.63 -29.82 26.22
C ARG A 729 -24.23 -29.50 27.58
N GLN A 730 -24.75 -30.54 28.22
CA GLN A 730 -25.07 -30.63 29.64
C GLN A 730 -26.04 -29.58 30.20
N VAL A 731 -27.27 -29.55 29.69
CA VAL A 731 -28.42 -29.09 30.51
C VAL A 731 -29.08 -30.33 31.13
N ALA A 732 -28.30 -31.07 31.92
CA ALA A 732 -28.89 -31.95 32.92
C ALA A 732 -29.31 -31.04 34.08
N GLY A 733 -30.62 -31.00 34.35
CA GLY A 733 -31.26 -30.12 35.31
C GLY A 733 -30.60 -30.12 36.67
N HIS A 734 -29.74 -29.11 36.89
CA HIS A 734 -29.48 -28.63 38.24
C HIS A 734 -30.51 -27.53 38.47
N THR A 735 -31.57 -27.86 39.19
CA THR A 735 -32.30 -26.88 39.99
C THR A 735 -31.27 -26.14 40.83
N ARG A 736 -30.78 -25.01 40.30
CA ARG A 736 -29.72 -24.23 40.94
C ARG A 736 -30.27 -23.72 42.27
N GLY A 737 -29.73 -24.24 43.37
CA GLY A 737 -30.14 -23.88 44.73
C GLY A 737 -29.86 -22.41 45.05
N PRO A 738 -30.32 -21.93 46.22
CA PRO A 738 -30.16 -20.53 46.62
C PRO A 738 -28.69 -20.12 46.69
N ARG A 739 -28.35 -18.99 46.06
CA ARG A 739 -27.00 -18.45 45.94
C ARG A 739 -26.98 -16.93 45.94
N LEU A 740 -25.92 -16.36 46.49
CA LEU A 740 -25.64 -14.93 46.48
C LEU A 740 -24.70 -14.57 45.32
N SER A 741 -25.01 -13.54 44.53
CA SER A 741 -24.06 -12.96 43.57
C SER A 741 -23.70 -11.52 43.93
N LEU A 742 -22.40 -11.25 44.02
CA LEU A 742 -21.86 -9.91 44.30
C LEU A 742 -21.37 -9.19 43.03
N ARG A 743 -21.48 -9.81 41.85
CA ARG A 743 -20.90 -9.31 40.59
C ARG A 743 -21.35 -7.88 40.24
N PHE A 744 -22.59 -7.51 40.58
CA PHE A 744 -23.16 -6.18 40.28
C PHE A 744 -22.35 -5.02 40.89
N LEU A 745 -21.61 -5.25 41.99
CA LEU A 745 -20.73 -4.25 42.61
C LEU A 745 -19.49 -3.95 41.75
N GLY A 746 -19.17 -4.80 40.77
CA GLY A 746 -18.05 -4.62 39.84
C GLY A 746 -18.34 -3.70 38.65
N SER A 747 -19.57 -3.21 38.50
CA SER A 747 -19.99 -2.35 37.38
C SER A 747 -19.73 -0.88 37.68
N TYR A 748 -19.19 -0.16 36.69
CA TYR A 748 -18.97 1.30 36.80
C TYR A 748 -20.26 2.05 37.13
N ARG A 749 -21.40 1.63 36.55
CA ARG A 749 -22.69 2.26 36.82
C ARG A 749 -23.04 2.21 38.31
N THR A 750 -22.89 1.05 38.94
CA THR A 750 -23.20 0.86 40.35
C THR A 750 -22.26 1.67 41.24
N LEU A 751 -20.97 1.67 40.93
CA LEU A 751 -19.96 2.42 41.68
C LEU A 751 -20.18 3.93 41.57
N VAL A 752 -20.51 4.43 40.37
CA VAL A 752 -20.83 5.84 40.15
C VAL A 752 -22.13 6.23 40.85
N SER A 753 -23.16 5.38 40.84
CA SER A 753 -24.40 5.64 41.58
C SER A 753 -24.17 5.69 43.09
N LEU A 754 -23.34 4.80 43.65
CA LEU A 754 -22.96 4.84 45.06
C LEU A 754 -22.14 6.09 45.41
N LEU A 755 -21.21 6.48 44.53
CA LEU A 755 -20.45 7.72 44.68
C LEU A 755 -21.35 8.95 44.64
N LEU A 756 -22.32 9.00 43.72
CA LEU A 756 -23.28 10.10 43.63
C LEU A 756 -24.18 10.18 44.86
N ALA A 757 -24.68 9.03 45.35
CA ALA A 757 -25.47 8.99 46.57
C ALA A 757 -24.68 9.49 47.77
N PHE A 758 -23.38 9.16 47.85
CA PHE A 758 -22.49 9.68 48.88
C PHE A 758 -22.25 11.18 48.74
N LEU A 759 -22.04 11.69 47.52
CA LEU A 759 -21.91 13.14 47.27
C LEU A 759 -23.17 13.88 47.70
N VAL A 760 -24.36 13.39 47.35
CA VAL A 760 -25.63 13.97 47.78
C VAL A 760 -25.76 13.95 49.30
N ALA A 761 -25.45 12.84 49.97
CA ALA A 761 -25.48 12.75 51.43
C ALA A 761 -24.49 13.72 52.09
N SER A 762 -23.32 13.92 51.49
CA SER A 762 -22.31 14.87 51.99
C SER A 762 -22.77 16.32 51.92
N LEU A 763 -23.64 16.69 50.95
CA LEU A 763 -24.27 18.01 50.90
C LEU A 763 -25.18 18.29 52.10
N PHE A 764 -25.68 17.23 52.76
CA PHE A 764 -26.50 17.31 53.97
C PHE A 764 -25.70 17.01 55.25
N CYS A 765 -24.36 17.11 55.22
CA CYS A 765 -23.46 16.82 56.34
C CYS A 765 -23.56 15.38 56.88
N VAL A 766 -24.08 14.44 56.08
CA VAL A 766 -24.16 13.02 56.45
C VAL A 766 -22.85 12.34 56.06
N GLY A 767 -22.11 11.86 57.05
CA GLY A 767 -20.87 11.11 56.83
C GLY A 767 -21.08 9.77 56.10
N PRO A 768 -20.00 9.10 55.68
CA PRO A 768 -20.08 7.84 54.92
C PRO A 768 -20.78 6.72 55.69
N LEU A 769 -20.52 6.59 57.00
CA LEU A 769 -21.15 5.58 57.85
C LEU A 769 -22.68 5.73 57.92
N PRO A 770 -23.25 6.89 58.32
CA PRO A 770 -24.70 7.05 58.33
C PRO A 770 -25.32 6.97 56.92
N CYS A 771 -24.62 7.40 55.87
CA CYS A 771 -25.06 7.23 54.48
C CYS A 771 -25.22 5.74 54.10
N THR A 772 -24.22 4.91 54.43
CA THR A 772 -24.32 3.45 54.19
C THR A 772 -25.44 2.80 55.01
N LEU A 773 -25.70 3.28 56.22
CA LEU A 773 -26.80 2.79 57.07
C LEU A 773 -28.18 3.14 56.47
N LEU A 774 -28.33 4.36 55.93
CA LEU A 774 -29.55 4.77 55.24
C LEU A 774 -29.80 3.98 53.95
N LEU A 775 -28.75 3.74 53.15
CA LEU A 775 -28.86 2.95 51.91
C LEU A 775 -29.22 1.49 52.21
N THR A 776 -28.63 0.90 53.25
CA THR A 776 -28.95 -0.48 53.67
C THR A 776 -30.36 -0.57 54.25
N LEU A 777 -30.80 0.37 55.08
CA LEU A 777 -32.17 0.40 55.60
C LEU A 777 -33.19 0.60 54.48
N GLY A 778 -32.94 1.52 53.55
CA GLY A 778 -33.79 1.76 52.39
C GLY A 778 -33.89 0.53 51.49
N TYR A 779 -32.79 -0.19 51.28
CA TYR A 779 -32.78 -1.44 50.54
C TYR A 779 -33.59 -2.54 51.25
N VAL A 780 -33.43 -2.71 52.57
CA VAL A 780 -34.20 -3.70 53.34
C VAL A 780 -35.69 -3.39 53.31
N LEU A 781 -36.08 -2.12 53.43
CA LEU A 781 -37.48 -1.70 53.31
C LEU A 781 -38.03 -1.97 51.91
N TYR A 782 -37.27 -1.62 50.87
CA TYR A 782 -37.64 -1.89 49.47
C TYR A 782 -37.81 -3.40 49.22
N ALA A 783 -36.83 -4.20 49.64
CA ALA A 783 -36.87 -5.65 49.55
C ALA A 783 -38.07 -6.25 50.29
N SER A 784 -38.39 -5.74 51.48
CA SER A 784 -39.56 -6.17 52.25
C SER A 784 -40.88 -5.82 51.57
N ALA A 785 -40.98 -4.66 50.91
CA ALA A 785 -42.15 -4.29 50.14
C ALA A 785 -42.30 -5.16 48.88
N MET A 786 -41.20 -5.41 48.16
CA MET A 786 -41.22 -6.24 46.94
C MET A 786 -41.57 -7.69 47.22
N THR A 787 -41.12 -8.23 48.35
CA THR A 787 -41.45 -9.60 48.80
C THR A 787 -42.93 -9.74 49.17
N LEU A 788 -43.50 -8.76 49.88
CA LEU A 788 -44.96 -8.71 50.14
C LEU A 788 -45.79 -8.58 48.85
N LEU A 789 -45.33 -7.78 47.89
CA LEU A 789 -46.01 -7.62 46.59
C LEU A 789 -45.94 -8.90 45.75
N THR A 790 -44.82 -9.62 45.77
CA THR A 790 -44.69 -10.90 45.06
C THR A 790 -45.47 -12.04 45.73
N GLU A 791 -45.67 -12.01 47.05
CA GLU A 791 -46.61 -12.91 47.73
C GLU A 791 -48.07 -12.62 47.39
N ARG A 792 -48.48 -11.34 47.39
CA ARG A 792 -49.84 -10.95 46.99
C ARG A 792 -50.15 -11.23 45.53
N GLY A 793 -49.15 -11.10 44.65
CA GLY A 793 -49.29 -11.42 43.21
C GLY A 793 -49.57 -12.90 42.94
N LYS A 794 -49.11 -13.82 43.80
CA LYS A 794 -49.38 -15.25 43.68
C LYS A 794 -50.79 -15.67 44.15
N LEU A 795 -51.46 -14.84 44.96
CA LEU A 795 -52.85 -15.06 45.41
C LEU A 795 -53.91 -14.72 44.36
N HIS A 796 -53.53 -14.12 43.21
CA HIS A 796 -54.44 -13.71 42.14
C HIS A 796 -54.21 -14.40 40.79
N GLN A 797 -53.47 -15.52 40.75
CA GLN A 797 -53.51 -16.45 39.62
C GLN A 797 -54.45 -17.61 39.97
N PRO A 798 -55.56 -17.82 39.23
CA PRO A 798 -56.40 -19.00 39.38
C PRO A 798 -55.66 -20.29 38.97
#